data_AF-A0A5E5AIY2-F1
#
_entry.id   AF-A0A5E5AIY2-F1
#
_cell.length_a   1.000
_cell.length_b   1.000
_cell.length_c   1.000
_cell.angle_alpha   90.00
_cell.angle_beta   90.00
_cell.angle_gamma   90.00
#
_symmetry.space_group_name_H-M   'P 1'
#
loop_
_entity.id
_entity.type
_entity.pdbx_description
1 polymer ?
#
loop_
_entity_poly.entity_id
_entity_poly.type
_entity_poly.pdbx_seq_one_letter_code
_entity_poly.pdbx_strand_id
1 'polypeptide(L)'
;MSISTSGMQIKGAQRWVRDGVELVSSMRFAISLLTVLAIASIVGTVLKQGDPYPNYVNQFGPFWADVFRSLGLYTVYSSWWFLLILFFLMASTTLCIVRNAPKMIADIRSWRDHVREGSLRAFGHKAEFSGPAPRADLLARLTGYLGRRGYRFVVREREGATLVAAKAGAINKIGYIFAHSAIVIICLGGLVDSDLLIRAQMALFGKSPLQGNAVIAQIPEAHRLSPNNPAFRGYAFVPEGGKSTTAILNFQDGSVVQDLPFSIELKKFHVDYYSTGMPKLFASDIVVTDPETGKTMNATVKVNEPFIYKGVAIYQSSFEDGGSKLKLTGYPMRGATDRAFAFSGDIGGSTQLRGGAAGKDEYTVEFSDFRAINVENISNGRGERDARGVARKSMRDELSAQLGSGARTDLGKDLRNVGPSVQYKVRDRSGQAKEYRNYMLPILVEDGERVFMTGVRDTPDGPFQYLRIPADAEGSVKQWMLLRAALQDDGARAEAARRFAAQSLPAQTSADLRAQLQESAKRELDLFSGAMPASKNGHATGGLQAIAEFVNEKVPPDQQSSAADMFRRILDGTIWQLWQVAREQAGLPAVAPSPETERFVHTATNALSDNFLYDAPVFLQLDSFDQIQASVFQLTRSPGKKIVYLGSLLLVLGIFSMFYVRERRLWLWVKDTPEGGSSVLMAVSTTRRTLDFEKEFARTKAEMDEIVTKR
;
A
#
# COMPACT_ATOMS: atom_id res chain seq x y z
N MET A 1 -0.99 23.73 -44.60
CA MET A 1 0.45 23.93 -44.34
C MET A 1 0.93 22.68 -43.63
N SER A 2 1.94 22.00 -44.16
CA SER A 2 2.62 20.94 -43.41
C SER A 2 3.30 21.58 -42.21
N ILE A 3 2.97 21.11 -41.01
CA ILE A 3 3.69 21.51 -39.79
C ILE A 3 5.07 20.88 -39.93
N SER A 4 6.12 21.68 -40.16
CA SER A 4 7.47 21.14 -40.30
C SER A 4 7.88 20.50 -38.96
N THR A 5 8.41 19.28 -39.05
CA THR A 5 8.87 18.48 -37.90
C THR A 5 10.25 18.89 -37.42
N SER A 6 10.97 19.69 -38.22
CA SER A 6 12.26 20.32 -37.90
C SER A 6 12.09 21.40 -36.84
N GLY A 7 13.07 21.53 -35.92
CA GLY A 7 13.01 22.43 -34.76
C GLY A 7 13.15 23.93 -35.09
N MET A 8 13.36 24.74 -34.06
CA MET A 8 13.53 26.20 -34.15
C MET A 8 14.95 26.54 -34.62
N GLN A 9 15.06 27.23 -35.76
CA GLN A 9 16.35 27.69 -36.28
C GLN A 9 16.67 29.09 -35.75
N ILE A 10 17.67 29.19 -34.86
CA ILE A 10 18.19 30.47 -34.36
C ILE A 10 19.23 31.01 -35.35
N LYS A 11 18.96 32.21 -35.91
CA LYS A 11 19.95 32.93 -36.73
C LYS A 11 20.97 33.62 -35.81
N GLY A 12 22.26 33.39 -36.04
CA GLY A 12 23.36 34.11 -35.35
C GLY A 12 23.96 33.44 -34.10
N ALA A 13 23.43 32.31 -33.62
CA ALA A 13 24.03 31.56 -32.51
C ALA A 13 25.10 30.56 -32.99
N GLN A 14 26.05 30.21 -32.09
CA GLN A 14 27.03 29.14 -32.30
C GLN A 14 26.34 27.83 -32.70
N ARG A 15 26.97 27.05 -33.59
CA ARG A 15 26.37 25.88 -34.26
C ARG A 15 25.76 24.87 -33.27
N TRP A 16 26.47 24.55 -32.19
CA TRP A 16 26.00 23.59 -31.18
C TRP A 16 24.75 24.07 -30.41
N VAL A 17 24.61 25.38 -30.15
CA VAL A 17 23.41 25.97 -29.51
C VAL A 17 22.21 25.87 -30.45
N ARG A 18 22.44 26.12 -31.74
CA ARG A 18 21.41 26.02 -32.78
C ARG A 18 20.91 24.59 -32.93
N ASP A 19 21.83 23.64 -33.05
CA ASP A 19 21.52 22.22 -33.24
C ASP A 19 20.82 21.66 -31.98
N GLY A 20 21.25 22.09 -30.79
CA GLY A 20 20.61 21.72 -29.52
C GLY A 20 19.18 22.25 -29.38
N VAL A 21 18.94 23.53 -29.70
CA VAL A 21 17.58 24.09 -29.70
C VAL A 21 16.70 23.43 -30.75
N GLU A 22 17.26 23.11 -31.93
CA GLU A 22 16.53 22.41 -32.99
C GLU A 22 16.08 21.00 -32.54
N LEU A 23 16.98 20.25 -31.87
CA LEU A 23 16.67 18.93 -31.33
C LEU A 23 15.58 19.00 -30.26
N VAL A 24 15.76 19.86 -29.24
CA VAL A 24 14.84 19.97 -28.10
C VAL A 24 13.47 20.51 -28.53
N SER A 25 13.40 21.33 -29.57
CA SER A 25 12.13 21.85 -30.09
C SER A 25 11.46 20.97 -31.15
N SER A 26 11.97 19.76 -31.39
CA SER A 26 11.40 18.83 -32.37
C SER A 26 10.28 17.97 -31.77
N MET A 27 9.22 17.74 -32.56
CA MET A 27 8.06 16.92 -32.13
C MET A 27 8.46 15.46 -31.89
N ARG A 28 9.41 14.95 -32.68
CA ARG A 28 9.90 13.56 -32.57
C ARG A 28 10.63 13.35 -31.25
N PHE A 29 11.46 14.31 -30.84
CA PHE A 29 12.16 14.24 -29.56
C PHE A 29 11.19 14.20 -28.37
N ALA A 30 10.17 15.06 -28.36
CA ALA A 30 9.14 15.06 -27.33
C ALA A 30 8.40 13.70 -27.22
N ILE A 31 8.00 13.12 -28.37
CA ILE A 31 7.32 11.82 -28.40
C ILE A 31 8.25 10.71 -27.90
N SER A 32 9.53 10.71 -28.31
CA SER A 32 10.51 9.74 -27.80
C SER A 32 10.68 9.83 -26.29
N LEU A 33 10.82 11.05 -25.73
CA LEU A 33 10.91 11.24 -24.28
C LEU A 33 9.66 10.76 -23.54
N LEU A 34 8.47 11.04 -24.09
CA LEU A 34 7.21 10.57 -23.51
C LEU A 34 7.15 9.03 -23.46
N THR A 35 7.59 8.35 -24.53
CA THR A 35 7.65 6.88 -24.56
C THR A 35 8.61 6.32 -23.51
N VAL A 36 9.80 6.92 -23.37
CA VAL A 36 10.78 6.50 -22.33
C VAL A 36 10.19 6.71 -20.94
N LEU A 37 9.52 7.84 -20.69
CA LEU A 37 8.88 8.14 -19.41
C LEU A 37 7.72 7.17 -19.10
N ALA A 38 6.97 6.75 -20.12
CA ALA A 38 5.92 5.74 -19.98
C ALA A 38 6.51 4.37 -19.57
N ILE A 39 7.60 3.93 -20.21
CA ILE A 39 8.29 2.68 -19.84
C ILE A 39 8.83 2.77 -18.41
N ALA A 40 9.47 3.87 -18.05
CA ALA A 40 9.96 4.11 -16.70
C ALA A 40 8.85 4.05 -15.64
N SER A 41 7.70 4.67 -15.93
CA SER A 41 6.52 4.65 -15.05
C SER A 41 5.94 3.25 -14.88
N ILE A 42 5.93 2.43 -15.94
CA ILE A 42 5.49 1.02 -15.86
C ILE A 42 6.40 0.23 -14.92
N VAL A 43 7.73 0.37 -15.08
CA VAL A 43 8.71 -0.28 -14.19
C VAL A 43 8.51 0.15 -12.74
N GLY A 44 8.33 1.45 -12.49
CA GLY A 44 8.08 1.99 -11.15
C GLY A 44 6.72 1.59 -10.55
N THR A 45 5.77 1.12 -11.36
CA THR A 45 4.47 0.61 -10.89
C THR A 45 4.56 -0.88 -10.54
N VAL A 46 5.34 -1.66 -11.30
CA VAL A 46 5.56 -3.08 -11.03
C VAL A 46 6.45 -3.28 -9.81
N LEU A 47 7.52 -2.48 -9.68
CA LEU A 47 8.41 -2.52 -8.53
C LEU A 47 7.84 -1.63 -7.42
N LYS A 48 7.38 -2.23 -6.31
CA LYS A 48 6.88 -1.50 -5.15
C LYS A 48 7.94 -0.49 -4.69
N GLN A 49 7.60 0.79 -4.65
CA GLN A 49 8.55 1.88 -4.39
C GLN A 49 8.80 2.05 -2.90
N GLY A 50 10.05 2.30 -2.50
CA GLY A 50 10.40 2.63 -1.11
C GLY A 50 10.31 1.48 -0.10
N ASP A 51 10.30 0.22 -0.54
CA ASP A 51 10.31 -0.93 0.38
C ASP A 51 11.70 -1.14 1.03
N PRO A 52 11.79 -1.82 2.18
CA PRO A 52 13.06 -2.21 2.77
C PRO A 52 13.91 -3.07 1.83
N TYR A 53 15.23 -2.84 1.81
CA TYR A 53 16.17 -3.57 0.95
C TYR A 53 16.06 -5.11 1.03
N PRO A 54 15.91 -5.73 2.23
CA PRO A 54 15.75 -7.18 2.34
C PRO A 54 14.54 -7.73 1.56
N ASN A 55 13.46 -6.96 1.45
CA ASN A 55 12.27 -7.39 0.71
C ASN A 55 12.54 -7.53 -0.79
N TYR A 56 13.34 -6.63 -1.36
CA TYR A 56 13.77 -6.76 -2.76
C TYR A 56 14.71 -7.94 -2.96
N VAL A 57 15.63 -8.18 -2.02
CA VAL A 57 16.52 -9.36 -2.06
C VAL A 57 15.71 -10.66 -1.99
N ASN A 58 14.70 -10.72 -1.13
CA ASN A 58 13.84 -11.89 -0.98
C ASN A 58 12.97 -12.14 -2.22
N GLN A 59 12.53 -11.09 -2.92
CA GLN A 59 11.68 -11.20 -4.10
C GLN A 59 12.45 -11.46 -5.40
N PHE A 60 13.61 -10.81 -5.58
CA PHE A 60 14.33 -10.78 -6.86
C PHE A 60 15.74 -11.40 -6.78
N GLY A 61 16.21 -11.75 -5.59
CA GLY A 61 17.58 -12.20 -5.32
C GLY A 61 18.56 -11.04 -5.14
N PRO A 62 19.74 -11.27 -4.52
CA PRO A 62 20.73 -10.23 -4.22
C PRO A 62 21.21 -9.46 -5.45
N PHE A 63 21.47 -10.16 -6.56
CA PHE A 63 22.00 -9.55 -7.79
C PHE A 63 21.03 -8.51 -8.38
N TRP A 64 19.76 -8.86 -8.59
CA TRP A 64 18.78 -7.93 -9.16
C TRP A 64 18.44 -6.80 -8.19
N ALA A 65 18.43 -7.07 -6.88
CA ALA A 65 18.30 -6.02 -5.89
C ALA A 65 19.43 -4.98 -6.03
N ASP A 66 20.70 -5.41 -6.09
CA ASP A 66 21.82 -4.49 -6.29
C ASP A 66 21.73 -3.71 -7.61
N VAL A 67 21.29 -4.36 -8.70
CA VAL A 67 21.06 -3.68 -9.99
C VAL A 67 19.99 -2.60 -9.86
N PHE A 68 18.83 -2.92 -9.27
CA PHE A 68 17.74 -1.96 -9.07
C PHE A 68 18.16 -0.79 -8.19
N ARG A 69 18.98 -1.06 -7.15
CA ARG A 69 19.57 -0.03 -6.30
C ARG A 69 20.49 0.90 -7.09
N SER A 70 21.40 0.36 -7.90
CA SER A 70 22.36 1.15 -8.67
C SER A 70 21.70 2.06 -9.72
N LEU A 71 20.57 1.61 -10.30
CA LEU A 71 19.77 2.35 -11.26
C LEU A 71 18.75 3.31 -10.61
N GLY A 72 18.60 3.27 -9.28
CA GLY A 72 17.62 4.09 -8.55
C GLY A 72 16.16 3.69 -8.80
N LEU A 73 15.89 2.43 -9.15
CA LEU A 73 14.54 1.94 -9.50
C LEU A 73 13.61 1.81 -8.29
N TYR A 74 14.14 1.85 -7.06
CA TYR A 74 13.33 1.86 -5.83
C TYR A 74 12.59 3.18 -5.61
N THR A 75 13.05 4.25 -6.26
CA THR A 75 12.53 5.60 -6.20
C THR A 75 12.60 6.27 -7.57
N VAL A 76 11.99 5.62 -8.57
CA VAL A 76 12.02 6.08 -9.97
C VAL A 76 11.60 7.55 -10.08
N TYR A 77 10.50 7.93 -9.40
CA TYR A 77 9.90 9.26 -9.53
C TYR A 77 10.74 10.40 -8.96
N SER A 78 11.67 10.12 -8.04
CA SER A 78 12.61 11.10 -7.49
C SER A 78 14.04 10.90 -7.99
N SER A 79 14.27 9.95 -8.88
CA SER A 79 15.60 9.67 -9.43
C SER A 79 16.04 10.77 -10.39
N TRP A 80 17.33 11.10 -10.40
CA TRP A 80 17.89 12.19 -11.19
C TRP A 80 17.63 12.02 -12.69
N TRP A 81 17.71 10.79 -13.21
CA TRP A 81 17.51 10.51 -14.64
C TRP A 81 16.04 10.71 -15.05
N PHE A 82 15.10 10.36 -14.17
CA PHE A 82 13.68 10.55 -14.42
C PHE A 82 13.32 12.04 -14.43
N LEU A 83 13.84 12.79 -13.46
CA LEU A 83 13.67 14.24 -13.38
C LEU A 83 14.32 14.95 -14.58
N LEU A 84 15.45 14.45 -15.07
CA LEU A 84 16.12 14.98 -16.27
C LEU A 84 15.27 14.77 -17.53
N ILE A 85 14.70 13.57 -17.72
CA ILE A 85 13.78 13.29 -18.83
C ILE A 85 12.54 14.18 -18.74
N LEU A 86 11.95 14.31 -17.54
CA LEU A 86 10.79 15.16 -17.29
C LEU A 86 11.10 16.63 -17.59
N PHE A 87 12.27 17.12 -17.19
CA PHE A 87 12.74 18.46 -17.49
C PHE A 87 12.84 18.70 -19.00
N PHE A 88 13.49 17.80 -19.75
CA PHE A 88 13.60 17.94 -21.20
C PHE A 88 12.24 17.86 -21.91
N LEU A 89 11.33 17.01 -21.43
CA LEU A 89 9.96 16.95 -21.95
C LEU A 89 9.23 18.28 -21.72
N MET A 90 9.34 18.86 -20.52
CA MET A 90 8.73 20.13 -20.17
C MET A 90 9.33 21.29 -20.99
N ALA A 91 10.65 21.32 -21.17
CA ALA A 91 11.33 22.31 -22.00
C ALA A 91 10.91 22.19 -23.48
N SER A 92 10.88 20.97 -24.01
CA SER A 92 10.47 20.69 -25.39
C SER A 92 9.03 21.11 -25.68
N THR A 93 8.10 20.69 -24.82
CA THR A 93 6.67 21.06 -24.93
C THR A 93 6.47 22.56 -24.80
N THR A 94 7.19 23.23 -23.89
CA THR A 94 7.17 24.69 -23.75
C THR A 94 7.66 25.37 -25.03
N LEU A 95 8.79 24.93 -25.61
CA LEU A 95 9.30 25.47 -26.88
C LEU A 95 8.33 25.25 -28.04
N CYS A 96 7.62 24.12 -28.08
CA CYS A 96 6.57 23.86 -29.06
C CYS A 96 5.41 24.86 -28.94
N ILE A 97 4.99 25.20 -27.71
CA ILE A 97 3.98 26.23 -27.45
C ILE A 97 4.50 27.60 -27.93
N VAL A 98 5.69 28.02 -27.49
CA VAL A 98 6.27 29.33 -27.82
C VAL A 98 6.40 29.53 -29.34
N ARG A 99 6.78 28.48 -30.08
CA ARG A 99 6.94 28.53 -31.54
C ARG A 99 5.60 28.55 -32.30
N ASN A 100 4.66 27.72 -31.89
CA ASN A 100 3.46 27.45 -32.69
C ASN A 100 2.26 28.29 -32.27
N ALA A 101 2.13 28.63 -30.99
CA ALA A 101 1.00 29.40 -30.47
C ALA A 101 0.84 30.76 -31.17
N PRO A 102 1.88 31.58 -31.38
CA PRO A 102 1.74 32.87 -32.08
C PRO A 102 1.24 32.72 -33.51
N LYS A 103 1.75 31.71 -34.24
CA LYS A 103 1.35 31.41 -35.63
C LYS A 103 -0.10 30.95 -35.71
N MET A 104 -0.52 30.09 -34.78
CA MET A 104 -1.90 29.63 -34.70
C MET A 104 -2.86 30.77 -34.35
N ILE A 105 -2.49 31.64 -33.40
CA ILE A 105 -3.27 32.83 -33.04
C ILE A 105 -3.38 33.80 -34.23
N ALA A 106 -2.28 34.04 -34.95
CA ALA A 106 -2.29 34.86 -36.16
C ALA A 106 -3.21 34.27 -37.25
N ASP A 107 -3.17 32.95 -37.48
CA ASP A 107 -4.02 32.28 -38.48
C ASP A 107 -5.51 32.25 -38.05
N ILE A 108 -5.81 32.13 -36.75
CA ILE A 108 -7.17 32.31 -36.21
C ILE A 108 -7.69 33.71 -36.54
N ARG A 109 -6.84 34.73 -36.44
CA ARG A 109 -7.20 36.13 -36.76
C ARG A 109 -7.29 36.36 -38.28
N SER A 110 -6.50 35.66 -39.09
CA SER A 110 -6.48 35.79 -40.55
C SER A 110 -7.78 35.35 -41.23
N TRP A 111 -8.28 36.17 -42.14
CA TRP A 111 -9.45 35.89 -42.96
C TRP A 111 -9.13 35.19 -44.28
N ARG A 112 -7.85 35.18 -44.71
CA ARG A 112 -7.41 34.70 -46.03
C ARG A 112 -8.28 35.29 -47.15
N ASP A 113 -8.34 36.61 -47.19
CA ASP A 113 -9.12 37.45 -48.11
C ASP A 113 -8.36 37.85 -49.39
N HIS A 114 -7.17 37.28 -49.60
CA HIS A 114 -6.30 37.51 -50.77
C HIS A 114 -6.45 36.41 -51.84
N VAL A 115 -7.51 35.61 -51.79
CA VAL A 115 -7.74 34.52 -52.74
C VAL A 115 -8.24 35.10 -54.07
N ARG A 116 -7.66 34.66 -55.18
CA ARG A 116 -8.09 35.02 -56.54
C ARG A 116 -9.09 34.00 -57.07
N GLU A 117 -9.95 34.40 -58.00
CA GLU A 117 -10.94 33.52 -58.63
C GLU A 117 -10.34 32.23 -59.20
N GLY A 118 -9.24 32.32 -59.96
CA GLY A 118 -8.56 31.14 -60.50
C GLY A 118 -8.08 30.17 -59.42
N SER A 119 -7.70 30.69 -58.24
CA SER A 119 -7.33 29.85 -57.10
C SER A 119 -8.52 29.16 -56.44
N LEU A 120 -9.71 29.78 -56.44
CA LEU A 120 -10.95 29.16 -55.94
C LEU A 120 -11.38 27.98 -56.81
N ARG A 121 -11.21 28.09 -58.14
CA ARG A 121 -11.48 27.01 -59.09
C ARG A 121 -10.53 25.81 -58.92
N ALA A 122 -9.40 25.97 -58.25
CA ALA A 122 -8.47 24.88 -57.95
C ALA A 122 -8.82 24.09 -56.68
N PHE A 123 -9.84 24.50 -55.90
CA PHE A 123 -10.27 23.75 -54.72
C PHE A 123 -10.98 22.44 -55.14
N GLY A 124 -10.77 21.39 -54.34
CA GLY A 124 -11.47 20.11 -54.52
C GLY A 124 -12.96 20.21 -54.20
N HIS A 125 -13.33 21.03 -53.20
CA HIS A 125 -14.71 21.31 -52.81
C HIS A 125 -15.12 22.68 -53.32
N LYS A 126 -15.69 22.71 -54.52
CA LYS A 126 -16.16 23.92 -55.20
C LYS A 126 -17.52 23.71 -55.85
N ALA A 127 -18.25 24.81 -56.04
CA ALA A 127 -19.49 24.83 -56.81
C ALA A 127 -19.70 26.21 -57.44
N GLU A 128 -20.36 26.25 -58.59
CA GLU A 128 -20.67 27.47 -59.31
C GLU A 128 -22.18 27.53 -59.54
N PHE A 129 -22.73 28.73 -59.35
CA PHE A 129 -24.16 29.00 -59.44
C PHE A 129 -24.36 30.32 -60.18
N SER A 130 -25.47 30.46 -60.89
CA SER A 130 -25.87 31.70 -61.55
C SER A 130 -27.36 31.94 -61.33
N GLY A 131 -27.75 33.19 -61.11
CA GLY A 131 -29.12 33.55 -60.79
C GLY A 131 -29.51 34.94 -61.27
N PRO A 132 -30.81 35.26 -61.30
CA PRO A 132 -31.33 36.49 -61.87
C PRO A 132 -31.23 37.70 -60.92
N ALA A 133 -30.92 37.49 -59.63
CA ALA A 133 -30.87 38.56 -58.65
C ALA A 133 -29.65 39.48 -58.84
N PRO A 134 -29.79 40.80 -58.61
CA PRO A 134 -28.66 41.73 -58.59
C PRO A 134 -27.65 41.39 -57.48
N ARG A 135 -26.39 41.76 -57.69
CA ARG A 135 -25.28 41.41 -56.79
C ARG A 135 -25.49 41.85 -55.35
N ALA A 136 -26.05 43.04 -55.13
CA ALA A 136 -26.32 43.58 -53.79
C ALA A 136 -27.33 42.73 -53.01
N ASP A 137 -28.44 42.35 -53.66
CA ASP A 137 -29.50 41.54 -53.04
C ASP A 137 -29.01 40.12 -52.76
N LEU A 138 -28.26 39.55 -53.69
CA LEU A 138 -27.66 38.23 -53.52
C LEU A 138 -26.65 38.22 -52.36
N LEU A 139 -25.80 39.25 -52.25
CA LEU A 139 -24.87 39.38 -51.12
C LEU A 139 -25.60 39.49 -49.77
N ALA A 140 -26.73 40.20 -49.68
CA ALA A 140 -27.53 40.27 -48.47
C ALA A 140 -28.11 38.89 -48.08
N ARG A 141 -28.63 38.13 -49.06
CA ARG A 141 -29.14 36.76 -48.84
C ARG A 141 -28.02 35.81 -48.40
N LEU A 142 -26.86 35.87 -49.06
CA LEU A 142 -25.69 35.04 -48.76
C LEU A 142 -25.12 35.33 -47.37
N THR A 143 -24.95 36.60 -47.02
CA THR A 143 -24.45 37.00 -45.69
C THR A 143 -25.44 36.65 -44.57
N GLY A 144 -26.75 36.77 -44.81
CA GLY A 144 -27.79 36.31 -43.90
C GLY A 144 -27.81 34.78 -43.71
N TYR A 145 -27.54 34.01 -44.77
CA TYR A 145 -27.35 32.56 -44.66
C TYR A 145 -26.12 32.20 -43.82
N LEU A 146 -24.98 32.84 -44.08
CA LEU A 146 -23.74 32.62 -43.33
C LEU A 146 -23.92 32.91 -41.83
N GLY A 147 -24.59 34.01 -41.49
CA GLY A 147 -24.90 34.36 -40.10
C GLY A 147 -25.77 33.30 -39.41
N ARG A 148 -26.85 32.83 -40.05
CA ARG A 148 -27.72 31.76 -39.52
C ARG A 148 -26.98 30.43 -39.32
N ARG A 149 -25.98 30.15 -40.15
CA ARG A 149 -25.12 28.96 -40.04
C ARG A 149 -23.96 29.12 -39.04
N GLY A 150 -23.88 30.25 -38.34
CA GLY A 150 -22.86 30.51 -37.32
C GLY A 150 -21.48 30.85 -37.88
N TYR A 151 -21.38 31.22 -39.16
CA TYR A 151 -20.14 31.72 -39.74
C TYR A 151 -19.93 33.19 -39.34
N ARG A 152 -18.70 33.51 -38.96
CA ARG A 152 -18.23 34.90 -38.98
C ARG A 152 -17.69 35.18 -40.38
N PHE A 153 -17.95 36.35 -40.95
CA PHE A 153 -17.54 36.66 -42.32
C PHE A 153 -17.03 38.10 -42.46
N VAL A 154 -16.25 38.32 -43.52
CA VAL A 154 -15.78 39.63 -43.96
C VAL A 154 -16.05 39.76 -45.46
N VAL A 155 -16.58 40.91 -45.86
CA VAL A 155 -16.85 41.25 -47.27
C VAL A 155 -15.75 42.18 -47.78
N ARG A 156 -15.28 41.93 -49.00
CA ARG A 156 -14.27 42.72 -49.70
C ARG A 156 -14.65 42.90 -51.17
N GLU A 157 -14.70 44.14 -51.63
CA GLU A 157 -14.82 44.45 -53.05
C GLU A 157 -13.47 44.21 -53.76
N ARG A 158 -13.55 43.68 -54.98
CA ARG A 158 -12.44 43.41 -55.91
C ARG A 158 -12.87 43.89 -57.30
N GLU A 159 -11.92 44.09 -58.21
CA GLU A 159 -12.22 44.57 -59.58
C GLU A 159 -13.26 43.68 -60.28
N GLY A 160 -14.49 44.20 -60.38
CA GLY A 160 -15.63 43.50 -60.98
C GLY A 160 -16.24 42.35 -60.17
N ALA A 161 -15.91 42.20 -58.88
CA ALA A 161 -16.43 41.11 -58.05
C ALA A 161 -16.45 41.43 -56.55
N THR A 162 -17.33 40.78 -55.79
CA THR A 162 -17.36 40.85 -54.32
C THR A 162 -16.95 39.49 -53.71
N LEU A 163 -15.93 39.49 -52.86
CA LEU A 163 -15.50 38.33 -52.09
C LEU A 163 -16.11 38.34 -50.68
N VAL A 164 -16.80 37.27 -50.32
CA VAL A 164 -17.20 36.98 -48.94
C VAL A 164 -16.32 35.86 -48.39
N ALA A 165 -15.46 36.19 -47.43
CA ALA A 165 -14.62 35.22 -46.73
C ALA A 165 -15.23 34.89 -45.37
N ALA A 166 -15.71 33.66 -45.20
CA ALA A 166 -16.40 33.18 -44.01
C ALA A 166 -15.58 32.10 -43.28
N LYS A 167 -15.62 32.10 -41.95
CA LYS A 167 -14.99 31.07 -41.10
C LYS A 167 -15.87 30.68 -39.90
N ALA A 168 -15.82 29.40 -39.56
CA ALA A 168 -16.44 28.82 -38.37
C ALA A 168 -15.49 27.83 -37.68
N GLY A 169 -15.62 27.66 -36.36
CA GLY A 169 -14.86 26.65 -35.61
C GLY A 169 -13.37 26.96 -35.39
N ALA A 170 -12.96 28.24 -35.40
CA ALA A 170 -11.55 28.64 -35.24
C ALA A 170 -10.94 28.26 -33.87
N ILE A 171 -11.76 27.95 -32.86
CA ILE A 171 -11.32 27.49 -31.53
C ILE A 171 -10.57 26.15 -31.59
N ASN A 172 -10.76 25.33 -32.64
CA ASN A 172 -10.03 24.06 -32.84
C ASN A 172 -8.50 24.22 -32.63
N LYS A 173 -7.92 25.33 -33.13
CA LYS A 173 -6.49 25.64 -33.00
C LYS A 173 -6.06 26.04 -31.59
N ILE A 174 -6.95 26.62 -30.80
CA ILE A 174 -6.70 26.89 -29.36
C ILE A 174 -6.58 25.56 -28.60
N GLY A 175 -7.24 24.51 -29.07
CA GLY A 175 -7.15 23.16 -28.50
C GLY A 175 -5.69 22.65 -28.40
N TYR A 176 -4.86 22.96 -29.40
CA TYR A 176 -3.41 22.69 -29.37
C TYR A 176 -2.69 23.37 -28.23
N ILE A 177 -2.94 24.68 -28.07
CA ILE A 177 -2.30 25.49 -27.05
C ILE A 177 -2.72 24.97 -25.67
N PHE A 178 -4.01 24.68 -25.46
CA PHE A 178 -4.52 24.15 -24.20
C PHE A 178 -3.95 22.77 -23.86
N ALA A 179 -3.94 21.82 -24.79
CA ALA A 179 -3.43 20.48 -24.53
C ALA A 179 -1.93 20.48 -24.17
N HIS A 180 -1.11 21.27 -24.87
CA HIS A 180 0.32 21.34 -24.57
C HIS A 180 0.61 22.12 -23.28
N SER A 181 -0.11 23.23 -23.06
CA SER A 181 0.02 24.01 -21.82
C SER A 181 -0.41 23.19 -20.61
N ALA A 182 -1.45 22.36 -20.76
CA ALA A 182 -1.91 21.48 -19.71
C ALA A 182 -0.83 20.52 -19.22
N ILE A 183 -0.09 19.88 -20.14
CA ILE A 183 1.00 18.97 -19.77
C ILE A 183 2.05 19.72 -18.94
N VAL A 184 2.51 20.89 -19.40
CA VAL A 184 3.48 21.72 -18.67
C VAL A 184 2.96 22.11 -17.29
N ILE A 185 1.73 22.58 -17.20
CA ILE A 185 1.10 23.01 -15.94
C ILE A 185 0.96 21.84 -14.96
N ILE A 186 0.53 20.66 -15.43
CA ILE A 186 0.43 19.45 -14.59
C ILE A 186 1.81 19.05 -14.06
N CYS A 187 2.83 19.01 -14.93
CA CYS A 187 4.19 18.67 -14.53
C CYS A 187 4.75 19.66 -13.51
N LEU A 188 4.52 20.97 -13.69
CA LEU A 188 4.91 22.00 -12.72
C LEU A 188 4.20 21.81 -11.38
N GLY A 189 2.89 21.56 -11.39
CA GLY A 189 2.12 21.30 -10.17
C GLY A 189 2.64 20.08 -9.40
N GLY A 190 2.95 18.98 -10.10
CA GLY A 190 3.56 17.80 -9.50
C GLY A 190 4.95 18.04 -8.94
N LEU A 191 5.78 18.84 -9.62
CA LEU A 191 7.13 19.19 -9.16
C LEU A 191 7.10 20.05 -7.90
N VAL A 192 6.13 20.98 -7.79
CA VAL A 192 5.94 21.80 -6.58
C VAL A 192 5.57 20.95 -5.37
N ASP A 193 4.76 19.91 -5.53
CA ASP A 193 4.36 19.03 -4.42
C ASP A 193 5.33 17.86 -4.18
N SER A 194 6.43 17.79 -4.95
CA SER A 194 7.44 16.74 -4.81
C SER A 194 8.43 17.00 -3.67
N ASP A 195 9.11 15.94 -3.24
CA ASP A 195 10.19 16.03 -2.25
C ASP A 195 11.39 16.86 -2.73
N LEU A 196 11.45 17.25 -4.02
CA LEU A 196 12.55 18.03 -4.58
C LEU A 196 12.72 19.38 -3.88
N LEU A 197 11.62 20.05 -3.53
CA LEU A 197 11.68 21.32 -2.79
C LEU A 197 12.23 21.11 -1.38
N ILE A 198 11.85 20.02 -0.72
CA ILE A 198 12.35 19.68 0.62
C ILE A 198 13.85 19.34 0.54
N ARG A 199 14.26 18.52 -0.43
CA ARG A 199 15.69 18.19 -0.66
C ARG A 199 16.52 19.44 -0.98
N ALA A 200 15.99 20.36 -1.79
CA ALA A 200 16.65 21.62 -2.08
C ALA A 200 16.79 22.49 -0.81
N GLN A 201 15.74 22.60 0.01
CA GLN A 201 15.82 23.28 1.31
C GLN A 201 16.85 22.63 2.23
N MET A 202 16.89 21.30 2.27
CA MET A 202 17.87 20.58 3.10
C MET A 202 19.30 20.88 2.66
N ALA A 203 19.57 20.86 1.35
CA ALA A 203 20.88 21.21 0.80
C ALA A 203 21.26 22.68 1.05
N LEU A 204 20.32 23.62 0.88
CA LEU A 204 20.58 25.06 1.02
C LEU A 204 20.73 25.51 2.48
N PHE A 205 19.99 24.91 3.40
CA PHE A 205 19.97 25.28 4.82
C PHE A 205 20.72 24.30 5.73
N GLY A 206 21.52 23.39 5.15
CA GLY A 206 22.34 22.44 5.89
C GLY A 206 21.53 21.50 6.78
N LYS A 207 20.32 21.11 6.37
CA LYS A 207 19.48 20.15 7.10
C LYS A 207 19.82 18.73 6.68
N SER A 208 19.73 17.78 7.61
CA SER A 208 20.01 16.37 7.35
C SER A 208 18.90 15.46 7.89
N PRO A 209 18.68 14.27 7.30
CA PRO A 209 17.82 13.27 7.90
C PRO A 209 18.38 12.77 9.23
N LEU A 210 17.49 12.53 10.18
CA LEU A 210 17.79 11.79 11.41
C LEU A 210 17.88 10.30 11.09
N GLN A 211 18.92 9.66 11.63
CA GLN A 211 19.12 8.21 11.59
C GLN A 211 18.72 7.60 12.94
N GLY A 212 17.75 6.69 12.95
CA GLY A 212 17.30 5.97 14.15
C GLY A 212 16.14 6.63 14.92
N ASN A 213 15.85 6.08 16.09
CA ASN A 213 14.71 6.49 16.93
C ASN A 213 15.18 7.51 17.98
N ALA A 214 14.99 8.80 17.72
CA ALA A 214 15.21 9.86 18.71
C ALA A 214 13.89 10.36 19.29
N VAL A 215 13.90 10.76 20.55
CA VAL A 215 12.74 11.42 21.18
C VAL A 215 12.52 12.77 20.49
N ILE A 216 11.33 13.00 19.95
CA ILE A 216 11.01 14.17 19.10
C ILE A 216 11.41 15.50 19.77
N ALA A 217 11.20 15.63 21.08
CA ALA A 217 11.54 16.83 21.84
C ALA A 217 13.05 17.14 21.91
N GLN A 218 13.91 16.14 21.70
CA GLN A 218 15.36 16.26 21.79
C GLN A 218 16.03 16.34 20.41
N ILE A 219 15.25 16.39 19.32
CA ILE A 219 15.78 16.44 17.95
C ILE A 219 16.38 17.83 17.66
N PRO A 220 17.68 17.92 17.31
CA PRO A 220 18.33 19.18 16.94
C PRO A 220 17.66 19.90 15.76
N GLU A 221 17.79 21.23 15.69
CA GLU A 221 17.24 22.03 14.59
C GLU A 221 17.75 21.62 13.20
N ALA A 222 18.93 20.99 13.12
CA ALA A 222 19.49 20.45 11.87
C ALA A 222 18.58 19.40 11.21
N HIS A 223 17.70 18.76 11.97
CA HIS A 223 16.76 17.75 11.48
C HIS A 223 15.31 18.24 11.45
N ARG A 224 15.09 19.56 11.63
CA ARG A 224 13.76 20.19 11.66
C ARG A 224 13.57 21.16 10.49
N LEU A 225 12.42 21.06 9.84
CA LEU A 225 11.93 21.98 8.80
C LEU A 225 11.03 23.04 9.41
N SER A 226 11.12 24.24 8.84
CA SER A 226 10.31 25.39 9.25
C SER A 226 8.81 25.14 9.04
N PRO A 227 7.92 25.66 9.91
CA PRO A 227 6.47 25.65 9.70
C PRO A 227 6.01 26.30 8.39
N ASN A 228 6.83 27.20 7.83
CA ASN A 228 6.56 27.90 6.57
C ASN A 228 6.95 27.10 5.32
N ASN A 229 7.19 25.78 5.46
CA ASN A 229 7.48 24.92 4.32
C ASN A 229 6.31 24.96 3.31
N PRO A 230 6.53 25.32 2.03
CA PRO A 230 5.49 25.49 1.03
C PRO A 230 4.74 24.21 0.68
N ALA A 231 5.42 23.05 0.71
CA ALA A 231 4.83 21.76 0.38
C ALA A 231 5.49 20.65 1.19
N PHE A 232 4.67 19.78 1.78
CA PHE A 232 5.14 18.58 2.48
C PHE A 232 4.03 17.55 2.63
N ARG A 233 4.44 16.31 2.86
CA ARG A 233 3.59 15.22 3.34
C ARG A 233 4.31 14.49 4.46
N GLY A 234 3.71 14.46 5.64
CA GLY A 234 4.26 13.77 6.80
C GLY A 234 3.19 13.08 7.63
N TYR A 235 3.63 12.34 8.63
CA TYR A 235 2.75 11.59 9.53
C TYR A 235 2.94 12.05 10.97
N ALA A 236 1.85 12.16 11.73
CA ALA A 236 1.88 12.41 13.16
C ALA A 236 1.13 11.30 13.90
N PHE A 237 1.82 10.61 14.79
CA PHE A 237 1.23 9.68 15.76
C PHE A 237 0.75 10.48 16.97
N VAL A 238 -0.54 10.40 17.29
CA VAL A 238 -1.15 11.14 18.41
C VAL A 238 -2.01 10.18 19.24
N PRO A 239 -1.56 9.79 20.45
CA PRO A 239 -2.37 9.06 21.41
C PRO A 239 -3.59 9.84 21.88
N GLU A 240 -4.64 9.16 22.32
CA GLU A 240 -5.80 9.76 22.97
C GLU A 240 -5.36 10.55 24.22
N GLY A 241 -5.83 11.80 24.34
CA GLY A 241 -5.36 12.77 25.34
C GLY A 241 -4.00 13.40 25.02
N GLY A 242 -3.28 12.89 24.02
CA GLY A 242 -1.99 13.38 23.57
C GLY A 242 -2.10 14.59 22.64
N LYS A 243 -0.99 15.35 22.55
CA LYS A 243 -0.83 16.50 21.68
C LYS A 243 0.40 16.31 20.79
N SER A 244 0.30 16.73 19.53
CA SER A 244 1.42 16.81 18.60
C SER A 244 1.49 18.18 17.93
N THR A 245 2.71 18.71 17.79
CA THR A 245 3.04 19.95 17.09
C THR A 245 3.96 19.70 15.89
N THR A 246 4.18 18.43 15.54
CA THR A 246 5.18 18.02 14.55
C THR A 246 4.66 16.87 13.69
N ALA A 247 5.12 16.82 12.44
CA ALA A 247 4.94 15.67 11.55
C ALA A 247 6.31 15.07 11.19
N ILE A 248 6.36 13.77 10.95
CA ILE A 248 7.58 13.07 10.50
C ILE A 248 7.48 12.83 9.00
N LEU A 249 8.52 13.22 8.26
CA LEU A 249 8.71 12.97 6.84
C LEU A 249 9.73 11.84 6.70
N ASN A 250 9.30 10.71 6.14
CA ASN A 250 10.15 9.54 5.97
C ASN A 250 10.82 9.56 4.59
N PHE A 251 12.15 9.47 4.56
CA PHE A 251 12.96 9.30 3.36
C PHE A 251 13.70 7.95 3.41
N GLN A 252 14.34 7.56 2.30
CA GLN A 252 15.14 6.32 2.27
C GLN A 252 16.35 6.35 3.20
N ASP A 253 16.92 7.53 3.40
CA ASP A 253 18.15 7.80 4.14
C ASP A 253 17.91 8.33 5.57
N GLY A 254 16.66 8.27 6.04
CA GLY A 254 16.28 8.68 7.41
C GLY A 254 14.97 9.46 7.43
N SER A 255 14.71 10.15 8.53
CA SER A 255 13.48 10.94 8.70
C SER A 255 13.79 12.39 9.05
N VAL A 256 12.93 13.32 8.63
CA VAL A 256 13.03 14.74 8.98
C VAL A 256 11.76 15.17 9.70
N VAL A 257 11.90 16.02 10.71
CA VAL A 257 10.77 16.56 11.46
C VAL A 257 10.27 17.83 10.78
N GLN A 258 8.96 17.94 10.57
CA GLN A 258 8.28 19.12 10.10
C GLN A 258 7.49 19.74 11.24
N ASP A 259 7.88 20.94 11.66
CA ASP A 259 7.12 21.69 12.66
C ASP A 259 5.80 22.19 12.07
N LEU A 260 4.72 22.12 12.84
CA LEU A 260 3.39 22.52 12.41
C LEU A 260 3.04 23.92 12.94
N PRO A 261 2.29 24.74 12.17
CA PRO A 261 1.84 26.05 12.62
C PRO A 261 0.65 26.01 13.59
N PHE A 262 0.35 24.82 14.15
CA PHE A 262 -0.73 24.53 15.10
C PHE A 262 -0.42 23.24 15.84
N SER A 263 -1.06 23.01 17.00
CA SER A 263 -1.05 21.72 17.68
C SER A 263 -2.32 20.93 17.38
N ILE A 264 -2.19 19.61 17.27
CA ILE A 264 -3.30 18.66 17.18
C ILE A 264 -3.37 17.90 18.49
N GLU A 265 -4.51 17.97 19.18
CA GLU A 265 -4.83 17.10 20.31
C GLU A 265 -5.85 16.06 19.86
N LEU A 266 -5.60 14.77 20.13
CA LEU A 266 -6.62 13.73 19.92
C LEU A 266 -7.45 13.60 21.20
N LYS A 267 -8.75 13.86 21.11
CA LYS A 267 -9.68 13.65 22.22
C LYS A 267 -10.16 12.22 22.29
N LYS A 268 -10.59 11.68 21.14
CA LYS A 268 -11.11 10.32 21.04
C LYS A 268 -10.99 9.79 19.62
N PHE A 269 -10.62 8.53 19.50
CA PHE A 269 -10.73 7.75 18.28
C PHE A 269 -11.98 6.87 18.33
N HIS A 270 -12.69 6.79 17.21
CA HIS A 270 -13.92 6.04 17.05
C HIS A 270 -13.75 5.01 15.94
N VAL A 271 -14.15 3.77 16.24
CA VAL A 271 -14.28 2.70 15.25
C VAL A 271 -15.68 2.11 15.35
N ASP A 272 -16.46 2.29 14.30
CA ASP A 272 -17.74 1.59 14.16
C ASP A 272 -17.51 0.29 13.40
N TYR A 273 -18.15 -0.80 13.82
CA TYR A 273 -18.14 -2.08 13.10
C TYR A 273 -19.55 -2.41 12.58
N TYR A 274 -19.63 -3.09 11.44
CA TYR A 274 -20.84 -3.79 11.02
C TYR A 274 -21.08 -5.00 11.94
N SER A 275 -22.30 -5.54 11.93
CA SER A 275 -22.64 -6.79 12.66
C SER A 275 -21.76 -7.99 12.25
N THR A 276 -21.15 -7.93 11.06
CA THR A 276 -20.19 -8.93 10.56
C THR A 276 -18.78 -8.79 11.16
N GLY A 277 -18.52 -7.78 12.00
CA GLY A 277 -17.19 -7.49 12.55
C GLY A 277 -16.27 -6.69 11.62
N MET A 278 -16.72 -6.34 10.41
CA MET A 278 -15.95 -5.47 9.50
C MET A 278 -16.03 -4.00 9.94
N PRO A 279 -14.92 -3.24 9.93
CA PRO A 279 -14.97 -1.80 10.22
C PRO A 279 -15.82 -1.03 9.21
N LYS A 280 -16.67 -0.13 9.71
CA LYS A 280 -17.58 0.75 8.98
C LYS A 280 -17.06 2.18 8.90
N LEU A 281 -16.53 2.70 10.00
CA LEU A 281 -16.07 4.08 10.12
C LEU A 281 -14.83 4.13 10.98
N PHE A 282 -13.85 4.92 10.54
CA PHE A 282 -12.74 5.38 11.37
C PHE A 282 -12.81 6.91 11.45
N ALA A 283 -12.95 7.43 12.66
CA ALA A 283 -13.09 8.86 12.89
C ALA A 283 -12.32 9.30 14.13
N SER A 284 -11.79 10.51 14.11
CA SER A 284 -10.99 11.07 15.20
C SER A 284 -11.49 12.45 15.57
N ASP A 285 -11.91 12.60 16.81
CA ASP A 285 -12.25 13.90 17.37
C ASP A 285 -10.97 14.59 17.85
N ILE A 286 -10.65 15.70 17.20
CA ILE A 286 -9.44 16.46 17.44
C ILE A 286 -9.76 17.89 17.90
N VAL A 287 -8.83 18.45 18.68
CA VAL A 287 -8.77 19.88 18.96
C VAL A 287 -7.52 20.44 18.30
N VAL A 288 -7.72 21.37 17.37
CA VAL A 288 -6.63 22.11 16.73
C VAL A 288 -6.47 23.44 17.44
N THR A 289 -5.27 23.72 17.95
CA THR A 289 -4.96 24.98 18.64
C THR A 289 -3.91 25.74 17.85
N ASP A 290 -4.21 27.00 17.55
CA ASP A 290 -3.25 27.92 16.94
C ASP A 290 -2.43 28.60 18.05
N PRO A 291 -1.10 28.35 18.13
CA PRO A 291 -0.26 28.93 19.18
C PRO A 291 -0.11 30.46 19.06
N GLU A 292 -0.28 31.04 17.87
CA GLU A 292 -0.14 32.49 17.67
C GLU A 292 -1.36 33.26 18.17
N THR A 293 -2.55 32.71 17.98
CA THR A 293 -3.82 33.38 18.30
C THR A 293 -4.50 32.84 19.55
N GLY A 294 -4.06 31.69 20.06
CA GLY A 294 -4.72 30.95 21.15
C GLY A 294 -6.07 30.33 20.74
N LYS A 295 -6.50 30.46 19.48
CA LYS A 295 -7.79 29.98 19.00
C LYS A 295 -7.80 28.45 18.95
N THR A 296 -8.81 27.85 19.58
CA THR A 296 -9.08 26.40 19.53
C THR A 296 -10.25 26.10 18.60
N MET A 297 -10.17 24.97 17.89
CA MET A 297 -11.23 24.49 17.00
C MET A 297 -11.42 22.99 17.21
N ASN A 298 -12.65 22.58 17.44
CA ASN A 298 -13.01 21.17 17.50
C ASN A 298 -13.36 20.69 16.09
N ALA A 299 -12.84 19.53 15.70
CA ALA A 299 -13.13 18.93 14.41
C ALA A 299 -13.15 17.40 14.52
N THR A 300 -13.94 16.76 13.68
CA THR A 300 -13.91 15.31 13.51
C THR A 300 -13.30 15.00 12.14
N VAL A 301 -12.17 14.30 12.14
CA VAL A 301 -11.50 13.86 10.90
C VAL A 301 -11.95 12.44 10.58
N LYS A 302 -12.46 12.22 9.37
CA LYS A 302 -12.89 10.89 8.91
C LYS A 302 -12.07 10.45 7.70
N VAL A 303 -12.08 9.15 7.41
CA VAL A 303 -11.48 8.62 6.18
C VAL A 303 -12.10 9.33 4.97
N ASN A 304 -11.27 9.87 4.08
CA ASN A 304 -11.63 10.69 2.91
C ASN A 304 -12.24 12.08 3.19
N GLU A 305 -12.44 12.47 4.45
CA GLU A 305 -12.92 13.80 4.83
C GLU A 305 -11.88 14.50 5.74
N PRO A 306 -10.86 15.16 5.14
CA PRO A 306 -9.81 15.82 5.92
C PRO A 306 -10.28 17.13 6.54
N PHE A 307 -9.74 17.46 7.71
CA PHE A 307 -9.83 18.81 8.26
C PHE A 307 -8.69 19.68 7.70
N ILE A 308 -9.00 20.90 7.25
CA ILE A 308 -8.00 21.79 6.62
C ILE A 308 -7.84 23.05 7.45
N TYR A 309 -6.60 23.34 7.86
CA TYR A 309 -6.26 24.55 8.62
C TYR A 309 -4.89 25.10 8.21
N LYS A 310 -4.78 26.44 8.07
CA LYS A 310 -3.57 27.15 7.58
C LYS A 310 -2.92 26.52 6.33
N GLY A 311 -3.74 25.93 5.44
CA GLY A 311 -3.26 25.27 4.20
C GLY A 311 -2.74 23.84 4.38
N VAL A 312 -2.76 23.29 5.60
CA VAL A 312 -2.43 21.90 5.90
C VAL A 312 -3.72 21.09 6.02
N ALA A 313 -3.82 20.02 5.25
CA ALA A 313 -4.91 19.04 5.35
C ALA A 313 -4.48 17.90 6.29
N ILE A 314 -5.34 17.58 7.25
CA ILE A 314 -5.17 16.51 8.24
C ILE A 314 -6.08 15.36 7.82
N TYR A 315 -5.49 14.25 7.41
CA TYR A 315 -6.20 13.04 7.00
C TYR A 315 -6.09 11.97 8.08
N GLN A 316 -7.18 11.25 8.35
CA GLN A 316 -7.11 9.99 9.09
C GLN A 316 -6.44 8.93 8.22
N SER A 317 -5.21 8.54 8.55
CA SER A 317 -4.42 7.59 7.75
C SER A 317 -4.50 6.17 8.32
N SER A 318 -4.23 6.01 9.61
CA SER A 318 -4.31 4.74 10.31
C SER A 318 -4.58 4.96 11.80
N PHE A 319 -4.68 3.88 12.55
CA PHE A 319 -4.79 3.88 14.00
C PHE A 319 -3.86 2.82 14.56
N GLU A 320 -3.36 3.06 15.76
CA GLU A 320 -2.41 2.21 16.46
C GLU A 320 -2.75 2.22 17.96
N ASP A 321 -2.07 1.40 18.75
CA ASP A 321 -2.16 1.48 20.20
C ASP A 321 -1.37 2.70 20.71
N GLY A 322 -1.98 3.48 21.60
CA GLY A 322 -1.45 4.73 22.13
C GLY A 322 -0.66 4.60 23.43
N GLY A 323 -0.31 3.38 23.84
CA GLY A 323 0.38 3.11 25.10
C GLY A 323 -0.52 2.50 26.17
N SER A 324 -1.42 1.59 25.75
CA SER A 324 -2.30 0.84 26.64
C SER A 324 -1.54 0.21 27.80
N LYS A 325 -2.17 0.23 28.98
CA LYS A 325 -1.61 -0.32 30.21
C LYS A 325 -2.07 -1.76 30.37
N LEU A 326 -1.14 -2.70 30.55
CA LEU A 326 -1.44 -4.12 30.67
C LEU A 326 -1.07 -4.64 32.06
N LYS A 327 -2.00 -5.36 32.69
CA LYS A 327 -1.74 -6.19 33.87
C LYS A 327 -1.77 -7.66 33.43
N LEU A 328 -0.68 -8.35 33.68
CA LEU A 328 -0.40 -9.67 33.13
C LEU A 328 0.03 -10.62 34.26
N THR A 329 -0.21 -11.90 34.06
CA THR A 329 0.40 -12.96 34.84
C THR A 329 1.47 -13.65 34.01
N GLY A 330 2.69 -13.69 34.54
CA GLY A 330 3.82 -14.38 33.93
C GLY A 330 3.93 -15.81 34.43
N TYR A 331 4.04 -16.76 33.50
CA TYR A 331 4.32 -18.17 33.76
C TYR A 331 5.72 -18.51 33.24
N PRO A 332 6.63 -19.05 34.07
CA PRO A 332 7.91 -19.58 33.59
C PRO A 332 7.68 -20.62 32.49
N MET A 333 8.54 -20.65 31.47
CA MET A 333 8.45 -21.65 30.37
C MET A 333 9.64 -22.62 30.36
N ARG A 334 10.57 -22.45 31.31
CA ARG A 334 11.77 -23.26 31.49
C ARG A 334 11.93 -23.69 32.95
N GLY A 335 12.65 -24.79 33.16
CA GLY A 335 12.93 -25.34 34.48
C GLY A 335 11.72 -25.99 35.16
N ALA A 336 11.94 -26.45 36.39
CA ALA A 336 11.00 -27.27 37.16
C ALA A 336 9.98 -26.48 38.00
N THR A 337 9.81 -25.18 37.75
CA THR A 337 8.84 -24.34 38.48
C THR A 337 7.66 -23.91 37.61
N ASP A 338 6.47 -23.97 38.18
CA ASP A 338 5.18 -23.51 37.64
C ASP A 338 4.67 -22.24 38.33
N ARG A 339 5.41 -21.71 39.32
CA ARG A 339 4.97 -20.58 40.13
C ARG A 339 4.82 -19.32 39.29
N ALA A 340 3.57 -18.91 39.09
CA ALA A 340 3.23 -17.68 38.40
C ALA A 340 3.61 -16.42 39.23
N PHE A 341 3.80 -15.30 38.54
CA PHE A 341 4.12 -14.02 39.16
C PHE A 341 3.38 -12.88 38.44
N ALA A 342 3.09 -11.82 39.18
CA ALA A 342 2.47 -10.62 38.62
C ALA A 342 3.48 -9.90 37.71
N PHE A 343 2.99 -9.46 36.55
CA PHE A 343 3.75 -8.70 35.57
C PHE A 343 2.89 -7.55 35.06
N SER A 344 3.52 -6.47 34.62
CA SER A 344 2.79 -5.33 34.05
C SER A 344 3.68 -4.62 33.06
N GLY A 345 3.07 -4.00 32.08
CA GLY A 345 3.79 -3.24 31.08
C GLY A 345 2.87 -2.38 30.24
N ASP A 346 3.50 -1.44 29.55
CA ASP A 346 2.83 -0.45 28.73
C ASP A 346 3.22 -0.68 27.28
N ILE A 347 2.27 -0.59 26.35
CA ILE A 347 2.60 -0.67 24.92
C ILE A 347 3.55 0.45 24.52
N GLY A 348 4.59 0.10 23.74
CA GLY A 348 5.73 0.97 23.42
C GLY A 348 6.79 1.06 24.53
N GLY A 349 6.53 0.49 25.71
CA GLY A 349 7.45 0.44 26.84
C GLY A 349 8.24 -0.86 26.94
N SER A 350 9.21 -0.87 27.87
CA SER A 350 9.99 -2.05 28.21
C SER A 350 9.96 -2.35 29.70
N THR A 351 10.02 -3.62 30.07
CA THR A 351 9.98 -4.07 31.46
C THR A 351 10.94 -5.25 31.64
N GLN A 352 11.78 -5.19 32.68
CA GLN A 352 12.73 -6.26 33.00
C GLN A 352 12.01 -7.46 33.60
N LEU A 353 12.34 -8.66 33.12
CA LEU A 353 11.92 -9.92 33.71
C LEU A 353 12.87 -10.26 34.87
N ARG A 354 12.44 -10.05 36.13
CA ARG A 354 13.25 -10.31 37.33
C ARG A 354 12.77 -11.55 38.10
N GLY A 355 13.70 -12.47 38.37
CA GLY A 355 13.54 -13.56 39.35
C GLY A 355 12.69 -14.76 38.91
N GLY A 356 13.16 -15.98 39.22
CA GLY A 356 12.41 -17.25 39.15
C GLY A 356 12.09 -17.80 37.75
N ALA A 357 11.69 -16.94 36.81
CA ALA A 357 11.25 -17.30 35.46
C ALA A 357 12.36 -17.18 34.39
N ALA A 358 13.41 -16.40 34.68
CA ALA A 358 14.44 -16.02 33.73
C ALA A 358 15.70 -16.92 33.77
N GLY A 359 15.78 -17.87 34.71
CA GLY A 359 17.04 -18.55 35.00
C GLY A 359 18.12 -17.57 35.49
N LYS A 360 19.40 -17.82 35.13
CA LYS A 360 20.53 -16.91 35.42
C LYS A 360 20.60 -15.71 34.46
N ASP A 361 19.74 -15.67 33.45
CA ASP A 361 19.74 -14.68 32.38
C ASP A 361 18.77 -13.55 32.70
N GLU A 362 19.14 -12.31 32.38
CA GLU A 362 18.21 -11.18 32.44
C GLU A 362 17.57 -10.99 31.07
N TYR A 363 16.24 -11.02 31.03
CA TYR A 363 15.47 -10.71 29.83
C TYR A 363 14.75 -9.38 29.99
N THR A 364 14.59 -8.65 28.89
CA THR A 364 13.76 -7.45 28.81
C THR A 364 12.59 -7.72 27.87
N VAL A 365 11.37 -7.46 28.34
CA VAL A 365 10.15 -7.55 27.53
C VAL A 365 9.83 -6.17 26.99
N GLU A 366 9.75 -6.02 25.67
CA GLU A 366 9.39 -4.79 24.97
C GLU A 366 7.99 -4.97 24.35
N PHE A 367 6.98 -4.31 24.91
CA PHE A 367 5.60 -4.43 24.43
C PHE A 367 5.41 -3.60 23.16
N SER A 368 4.95 -4.25 22.09
CA SER A 368 4.94 -3.65 20.74
C SER A 368 3.53 -3.27 20.27
N ASP A 369 2.53 -4.10 20.52
CA ASP A 369 1.14 -3.84 20.10
C ASP A 369 0.14 -4.53 21.04
N PHE A 370 -1.06 -3.96 21.15
CA PHE A 370 -2.20 -4.56 21.82
C PHE A 370 -3.45 -4.40 20.96
N ARG A 371 -4.19 -5.50 20.80
CA ARG A 371 -5.48 -5.50 20.12
C ARG A 371 -6.52 -6.13 21.02
N ALA A 372 -7.49 -5.34 21.45
CA ALA A 372 -8.62 -5.85 22.24
C ALA A 372 -9.52 -6.80 21.43
N ILE A 373 -9.58 -6.62 20.10
CA ILE A 373 -10.42 -7.39 19.19
C ILE A 373 -9.56 -7.86 18.02
N ASN A 374 -9.59 -9.16 17.73
CA ASN A 374 -8.92 -9.77 16.59
C ASN A 374 -9.93 -10.57 15.79
N VAL A 375 -10.22 -10.16 14.56
CA VAL A 375 -11.17 -10.85 13.67
C VAL A 375 -10.36 -11.73 12.72
N GLU A 376 -10.34 -13.03 13.00
CA GLU A 376 -9.58 -14.02 12.24
C GLU A 376 -10.52 -14.95 11.46
N ASN A 377 -10.03 -15.49 10.35
CA ASN A 377 -10.76 -16.51 9.59
C ASN A 377 -10.49 -17.88 10.19
N ILE A 378 -11.53 -18.53 10.74
CA ILE A 378 -11.40 -19.84 11.40
C ILE A 378 -11.58 -21.01 10.41
N SER A 379 -11.84 -20.76 9.12
CA SER A 379 -12.10 -21.81 8.13
C SER A 379 -11.02 -22.03 7.07
N ASN A 380 -10.55 -23.28 6.89
CA ASN A 380 -10.10 -23.83 5.60
C ASN A 380 -10.21 -25.38 5.49
N GLY A 381 -11.44 -25.90 5.51
CA GLY A 381 -11.76 -27.34 5.34
C GLY A 381 -11.48 -27.98 3.96
N ARG A 382 -10.42 -27.60 3.22
CA ARG A 382 -9.96 -28.29 1.99
C ARG A 382 -8.44 -28.35 1.79
N GLY A 383 -7.64 -28.18 2.85
CA GLY A 383 -6.24 -28.63 2.88
C GLY A 383 -5.33 -28.13 1.76
N GLU A 384 -4.82 -26.89 1.90
CA GLU A 384 -3.40 -26.53 1.78
C GLU A 384 -3.23 -25.11 2.38
N ARG A 385 -2.31 -24.76 3.30
CA ARG A 385 -1.49 -25.53 4.27
C ARG A 385 -1.69 -24.91 5.66
N ASP A 386 -1.72 -25.74 6.69
CA ASP A 386 -1.42 -25.35 8.08
C ASP A 386 0.10 -25.45 8.35
N ALA A 387 0.53 -24.70 9.37
CA ALA A 387 1.72 -24.83 10.22
C ALA A 387 2.89 -23.83 10.09
N ARG A 388 2.92 -22.87 9.14
CA ARG A 388 4.01 -21.84 9.09
C ARG A 388 3.58 -20.49 8.54
N GLY A 389 2.68 -19.79 9.26
CA GLY A 389 2.36 -18.36 9.17
C GLY A 389 2.06 -17.72 7.80
N VAL A 390 1.02 -16.87 7.80
CA VAL A 390 0.64 -15.94 6.72
C VAL A 390 0.24 -16.64 5.41
N ALA A 391 -1.04 -16.46 5.05
CA ALA A 391 -1.58 -16.89 3.76
C ALA A 391 -0.68 -16.44 2.60
N ARG A 392 0.02 -17.38 1.95
CA ARG A 392 0.46 -17.15 0.57
C ARG A 392 -0.78 -17.31 -0.32
N LYS A 393 -1.09 -16.25 -1.05
CA LYS A 393 -1.98 -16.32 -2.22
C LYS A 393 -1.49 -17.44 -3.13
N SER A 394 -2.34 -18.42 -3.43
CA SER A 394 -2.04 -19.45 -4.41
C SER A 394 -1.90 -18.81 -5.79
N MET A 395 -1.22 -19.47 -6.74
CA MET A 395 -1.07 -18.99 -8.11
C MET A 395 -2.43 -18.76 -8.82
N ARG A 396 -3.50 -19.43 -8.35
CA ARG A 396 -4.89 -19.17 -8.79
C ARG A 396 -5.44 -17.83 -8.27
N ASP A 397 -5.01 -17.38 -7.10
CA ASP A 397 -5.41 -16.10 -6.51
C ASP A 397 -4.75 -14.91 -7.23
N GLU A 398 -3.56 -15.08 -7.82
CA GLU A 398 -2.92 -14.09 -8.70
C GLU A 398 -3.55 -14.06 -10.09
N LEU A 399 -3.86 -15.24 -10.65
CA LEU A 399 -4.47 -15.36 -11.98
C LEU A 399 -5.91 -14.81 -12.01
N SER A 400 -6.68 -15.00 -10.94
CA SER A 400 -8.03 -14.44 -10.79
C SER A 400 -8.04 -12.93 -10.50
N ALA A 401 -7.01 -12.39 -9.85
CA ALA A 401 -6.85 -10.95 -9.66
C ALA A 401 -6.49 -10.20 -10.95
N GLN A 402 -5.83 -10.86 -11.91
CA GLN A 402 -5.47 -10.29 -13.21
C GLN A 402 -6.54 -10.52 -14.30
N LEU A 403 -7.44 -11.49 -14.12
CA LEU A 403 -8.55 -11.75 -15.03
C LEU A 403 -9.80 -11.01 -14.53
N GLY A 404 -9.89 -9.73 -14.89
CA GLY A 404 -11.04 -8.89 -14.54
C GLY A 404 -12.36 -9.47 -15.06
N SER A 405 -13.23 -9.90 -14.14
CA SER A 405 -14.69 -9.83 -14.25
C SER A 405 -15.37 -10.28 -12.94
N GLY A 406 -16.04 -9.35 -12.28
CA GLY A 406 -17.42 -9.49 -11.77
C GLY A 406 -17.82 -10.56 -10.75
N ALA A 407 -16.99 -11.48 -10.31
CA ALA A 407 -17.39 -12.51 -9.36
C ALA A 407 -16.38 -12.64 -8.21
N ARG A 408 -16.69 -12.02 -7.07
CA ARG A 408 -16.09 -12.42 -5.80
C ARG A 408 -16.56 -13.84 -5.52
N THR A 409 -15.72 -14.84 -5.73
CA THR A 409 -15.94 -16.15 -5.15
C THR A 409 -15.81 -16.00 -3.64
N ASP A 410 -16.96 -16.03 -2.98
CA ASP A 410 -17.09 -16.09 -1.52
C ASP A 410 -16.54 -17.43 -1.06
N LEU A 411 -15.20 -17.52 -0.94
CA LEU A 411 -14.57 -18.52 -0.08
C LEU A 411 -15.03 -18.16 1.33
N GLY A 412 -16.08 -18.83 1.81
CA GLY A 412 -16.75 -18.53 3.07
C GLY A 412 -15.74 -18.28 4.17
N LYS A 413 -15.55 -17.00 4.51
CA LYS A 413 -14.69 -16.61 5.62
C LYS A 413 -15.58 -16.61 6.85
N ASP A 414 -15.45 -17.63 7.69
CA ASP A 414 -16.04 -17.57 9.05
C ASP A 414 -15.15 -16.67 9.91
N LEU A 415 -15.31 -15.35 9.69
CA LEU A 415 -14.62 -14.31 10.43
C LEU A 415 -15.21 -14.23 11.83
N ARG A 416 -14.42 -14.57 12.84
CA ARG A 416 -14.84 -14.47 14.24
C ARG A 416 -13.83 -13.69 15.05
N ASN A 417 -14.34 -12.96 16.03
CA ASN A 417 -13.49 -12.33 17.02
C ASN A 417 -12.90 -13.41 17.93
N VAL A 418 -11.58 -13.57 17.92
CA VAL A 418 -10.85 -14.53 18.77
C VAL A 418 -10.34 -13.90 20.08
N GLY A 419 -10.81 -12.69 20.40
CA GLY A 419 -10.48 -11.99 21.64
C GLY A 419 -9.20 -11.17 21.56
N PRO A 420 -8.68 -10.73 22.72
CA PRO A 420 -7.51 -9.86 22.77
C PRO A 420 -6.21 -10.57 22.38
N SER A 421 -5.27 -9.80 21.84
CA SER A 421 -3.90 -10.25 21.58
C SER A 421 -2.88 -9.22 22.03
N VAL A 422 -1.72 -9.67 22.51
CA VAL A 422 -0.57 -8.83 22.86
C VAL A 422 0.62 -9.29 22.05
N GLN A 423 1.32 -8.33 21.45
CA GLN A 423 2.57 -8.56 20.73
C GLN A 423 3.72 -7.90 21.49
N TYR A 424 4.79 -8.66 21.72
CA TYR A 424 5.94 -8.21 22.49
C TYR A 424 7.23 -8.86 21.98
N LYS A 425 8.37 -8.22 22.24
CA LYS A 425 9.69 -8.77 21.98
C LYS A 425 10.36 -9.12 23.29
N VAL A 426 11.03 -10.25 23.34
CA VAL A 426 11.88 -10.61 24.48
C VAL A 426 13.32 -10.51 24.03
N ARG A 427 14.07 -9.62 24.69
CA ARG A 427 15.48 -9.38 24.42
C ARG A 427 16.34 -9.97 25.52
N ASP A 428 17.39 -10.69 25.13
CA ASP A 428 18.39 -11.22 26.05
C ASP A 428 19.53 -10.22 26.33
N ARG A 429 20.47 -10.59 27.22
CA ARG A 429 21.67 -9.78 27.52
C ARG A 429 22.60 -9.56 26.33
N SER A 430 22.55 -10.43 25.30
CA SER A 430 23.35 -10.29 24.07
C SER A 430 22.73 -9.30 23.08
N GLY A 431 21.51 -8.81 23.37
CA GLY A 431 20.77 -7.90 22.52
C GLY A 431 19.94 -8.61 21.43
N GLN A 432 19.98 -9.94 21.36
CA GLN A 432 19.12 -10.72 20.46
C GLN A 432 17.68 -10.66 20.97
N ALA A 433 16.73 -10.46 20.05
CA ALA A 433 15.32 -10.37 20.38
C ALA A 433 14.49 -11.32 19.52
N LYS A 434 13.60 -12.07 20.17
CA LYS A 434 12.53 -12.84 19.51
C LYS A 434 11.21 -12.12 19.69
N GLU A 435 10.36 -12.18 18.68
CA GLU A 435 9.06 -11.53 18.71
C GLU A 435 7.94 -12.55 18.92
N TYR A 436 7.04 -12.21 19.82
CA TYR A 436 5.95 -13.06 20.30
C TYR A 436 4.61 -12.40 20.09
N ARG A 437 3.59 -13.20 19.77
CA ARG A 437 2.20 -12.78 19.69
C ARG A 437 1.32 -13.79 20.41
N ASN A 438 0.68 -13.37 21.49
CA ASN A 438 -0.17 -14.24 22.29
C ASN A 438 -1.63 -13.85 22.12
N TYR A 439 -2.49 -14.83 21.86
CA TYR A 439 -3.93 -14.68 21.99
C TYR A 439 -4.35 -14.97 23.44
N MET A 440 -5.16 -14.09 24.01
CA MET A 440 -5.43 -14.06 25.45
C MET A 440 -6.65 -14.87 25.87
N LEU A 441 -7.41 -15.37 24.89
CA LEU A 441 -8.52 -16.29 25.11
C LEU A 441 -8.26 -17.59 24.33
N PRO A 442 -8.75 -18.72 24.84
CA PRO A 442 -8.60 -19.98 24.14
C PRO A 442 -9.48 -19.98 22.88
N ILE A 443 -8.89 -20.44 21.78
CA ILE A 443 -9.52 -20.54 20.45
C ILE A 443 -9.95 -21.99 20.25
N LEU A 444 -11.16 -22.18 19.72
CA LEU A 444 -11.66 -23.49 19.34
C LEU A 444 -11.01 -23.94 18.03
N VAL A 445 -10.31 -25.07 18.04
CA VAL A 445 -9.75 -25.72 16.85
C VAL A 445 -10.70 -26.81 16.33
N GLU A 446 -10.51 -27.26 15.08
CA GLU A 446 -11.45 -28.17 14.38
C GLU A 446 -11.77 -29.47 15.16
N ASP A 447 -10.84 -29.99 15.96
CA ASP A 447 -11.03 -31.19 16.80
C ASP A 447 -11.93 -30.95 18.04
N GLY A 448 -12.52 -29.77 18.16
CA GLY A 448 -13.38 -29.37 19.29
C GLY A 448 -12.61 -28.97 20.54
N GLU A 449 -11.29 -28.93 20.47
CA GLU A 449 -10.42 -28.53 21.57
C GLU A 449 -10.26 -27.02 21.66
N ARG A 450 -10.08 -26.54 22.89
CA ARG A 450 -9.82 -25.12 23.16
C ARG A 450 -8.35 -24.97 23.49
N VAL A 451 -7.64 -24.16 22.70
CA VAL A 451 -6.19 -23.95 22.87
C VAL A 451 -5.85 -22.46 22.92
N PHE A 452 -4.90 -22.10 23.77
CA PHE A 452 -4.23 -20.80 23.70
C PHE A 452 -3.20 -20.83 22.59
N MET A 453 -3.35 -19.94 21.62
CA MET A 453 -2.41 -19.80 20.51
C MET A 453 -1.37 -18.74 20.85
N THR A 454 -0.09 -19.12 20.82
CA THR A 454 1.03 -18.21 21.04
C THR A 454 2.09 -18.40 19.95
N GLY A 455 2.39 -17.33 19.22
CA GLY A 455 3.28 -17.32 18.08
C GLY A 455 4.65 -16.77 18.41
N VAL A 456 5.71 -17.33 17.82
CA VAL A 456 7.09 -16.78 17.84
C VAL A 456 7.62 -16.57 16.42
N ARG A 457 8.47 -15.57 16.24
CA ARG A 457 9.31 -15.39 15.05
C ARG A 457 10.66 -14.78 15.40
N ASP A 458 11.69 -15.19 14.68
CA ASP A 458 13.05 -14.67 14.87
C ASP A 458 13.31 -13.38 14.10
N THR A 459 12.56 -13.14 13.01
CA THR A 459 12.70 -11.95 12.18
C THR A 459 11.35 -11.21 12.05
N PRO A 460 11.33 -9.86 12.00
CA PRO A 460 10.10 -9.09 11.87
C PRO A 460 9.29 -9.36 10.59
N ASP A 461 9.95 -9.86 9.53
CA ASP A 461 9.32 -10.21 8.26
C ASP A 461 9.01 -11.71 8.14
N GLY A 462 9.42 -12.52 9.14
CA GLY A 462 9.19 -13.96 9.17
C GLY A 462 7.74 -14.33 9.56
N PRO A 463 7.27 -15.51 9.13
CA PRO A 463 5.99 -16.05 9.59
C PRO A 463 6.06 -16.43 11.07
N PHE A 464 4.97 -16.19 11.81
CA PHE A 464 4.82 -16.72 13.17
C PHE A 464 4.69 -18.25 13.14
N GLN A 465 5.42 -18.92 14.01
CA GLN A 465 5.28 -20.33 14.36
C GLN A 465 4.49 -20.42 15.66
N TYR A 466 3.40 -21.17 15.68
CA TYR A 466 2.45 -21.17 16.80
C TYR A 466 2.59 -22.41 17.67
N LEU A 467 2.77 -22.18 18.98
CA LEU A 467 2.55 -23.14 20.04
C LEU A 467 1.06 -23.10 20.44
N ARG A 468 0.46 -24.29 20.60
CA ARG A 468 -0.96 -24.48 20.96
C ARG A 468 -1.06 -25.09 22.35
N ILE A 469 -1.26 -24.26 23.37
CA ILE A 469 -1.35 -24.72 24.76
C ILE A 469 -2.80 -25.15 25.05
N PRO A 470 -3.08 -26.39 25.48
CA PRO A 470 -4.44 -26.81 25.80
C PRO A 470 -5.00 -26.01 26.97
N ALA A 471 -6.24 -25.52 26.82
CA ALA A 471 -6.96 -24.89 27.90
C ALA A 471 -7.53 -25.95 28.85
N ASP A 472 -7.37 -25.75 30.15
CA ASP A 472 -7.96 -26.61 31.16
C ASP A 472 -9.49 -26.37 31.30
N ALA A 473 -10.11 -27.09 32.23
CA ALA A 473 -11.55 -26.98 32.49
C ALA A 473 -11.99 -25.56 32.92
N GLU A 474 -11.09 -24.79 33.55
CA GLU A 474 -11.30 -23.39 33.94
C GLU A 474 -11.04 -22.42 32.78
N GLY A 475 -10.59 -22.93 31.62
CA GLY A 475 -10.19 -22.11 30.49
C GLY A 475 -8.84 -21.43 30.70
N SER A 476 -7.94 -22.04 31.47
CA SER A 476 -6.62 -21.50 31.83
C SER A 476 -5.47 -22.39 31.32
N VAL A 477 -4.24 -21.89 31.39
CA VAL A 477 -3.02 -22.65 31.04
C VAL A 477 -2.40 -23.37 32.24
N LYS A 478 -2.97 -23.24 33.45
CA LYS A 478 -2.33 -23.68 34.71
C LYS A 478 -2.00 -25.16 34.72
N GLN A 479 -2.92 -26.03 34.28
CA GLN A 479 -2.68 -27.48 34.24
C GLN A 479 -1.50 -27.84 33.34
N TRP A 480 -1.38 -27.18 32.19
CA TRP A 480 -0.28 -27.41 31.28
C TRP A 480 1.05 -26.87 31.85
N MET A 481 1.03 -25.70 32.51
CA MET A 481 2.22 -25.13 33.16
C MET A 481 2.76 -26.04 34.27
N LEU A 482 1.86 -26.63 35.04
CA LEU A 482 2.17 -27.61 36.09
C LEU A 482 2.77 -28.89 35.50
N LEU A 483 2.18 -29.44 34.44
CA LEU A 483 2.73 -30.61 33.73
C LEU A 483 4.12 -30.31 33.12
N ARG A 484 4.29 -29.13 32.51
CA ARG A 484 5.57 -28.68 31.92
C ARG A 484 6.67 -28.56 32.97
N ALA A 485 6.35 -28.02 34.15
CA ALA A 485 7.28 -27.96 35.27
C ALA A 485 7.66 -29.35 35.77
N ALA A 486 6.68 -30.24 35.96
CA ALA A 486 6.93 -31.63 36.38
C ALA A 486 7.77 -32.43 35.37
N LEU A 487 7.61 -32.17 34.06
CA LEU A 487 8.47 -32.80 33.05
C LEU A 487 9.96 -32.45 33.25
N GLN A 488 10.26 -31.26 33.78
CA GLN A 488 11.63 -30.82 34.06
C GLN A 488 12.13 -31.27 35.44
N ASP A 489 11.28 -31.87 36.28
CA ASP A 489 11.66 -32.43 37.59
C ASP A 489 12.01 -33.92 37.47
N ASP A 490 13.25 -34.30 37.83
CA ASP A 490 13.72 -35.68 37.71
C ASP A 490 12.99 -36.66 38.63
N GLY A 491 12.64 -36.22 39.84
CA GLY A 491 11.88 -37.02 40.80
C GLY A 491 10.46 -37.29 40.32
N ALA A 492 9.80 -36.27 39.74
CA ALA A 492 8.48 -36.42 39.15
C ALA A 492 8.49 -37.37 37.94
N ARG A 493 9.51 -37.28 37.07
CA ARG A 493 9.68 -38.25 35.96
C ARG A 493 9.89 -39.68 36.47
N ALA A 494 10.72 -39.86 37.50
CA ALA A 494 10.98 -41.19 38.09
C ALA A 494 9.72 -41.79 38.72
N GLU A 495 8.95 -40.99 39.43
CA GLU A 495 7.70 -41.39 40.07
C GLU A 495 6.61 -41.72 39.03
N ALA A 496 6.49 -40.92 37.96
CA ALA A 496 5.57 -41.17 36.86
C ALA A 496 5.85 -42.52 36.17
N ALA A 497 7.13 -42.80 35.88
CA ALA A 497 7.55 -44.05 35.29
C ALA A 497 7.26 -45.26 36.20
N ARG A 498 7.46 -45.11 37.51
CA ARG A 498 7.13 -46.15 38.52
C ARG A 498 5.62 -46.43 38.55
N ARG A 499 4.78 -45.38 38.56
CA ARG A 499 3.31 -45.53 38.55
C ARG A 499 2.81 -46.15 37.26
N PHE A 500 3.39 -45.78 36.12
CA PHE A 500 3.06 -46.36 34.83
C PHE A 500 3.36 -47.85 34.81
N ALA A 501 4.58 -48.26 35.18
CA ALA A 501 4.96 -49.67 35.21
C ALA A 501 4.10 -50.51 36.18
N ALA A 502 3.68 -49.92 37.30
CA ALA A 502 2.79 -50.58 38.25
C ALA A 502 1.35 -50.75 37.74
N GLN A 503 0.84 -49.84 36.91
CA GLN A 503 -0.53 -49.88 36.38
C GLN A 503 -0.64 -50.64 35.05
N SER A 504 0.41 -50.65 34.23
CA SER A 504 0.42 -51.30 32.92
C SER A 504 0.63 -52.81 32.99
N LEU A 505 1.11 -53.35 34.12
CA LEU A 505 1.38 -54.77 34.31
C LEU A 505 0.52 -55.36 35.44
N PRO A 506 -0.01 -56.59 35.30
CA PRO A 506 -0.69 -57.28 36.39
C PRO A 506 0.16 -57.38 37.67
N ALA A 507 -0.51 -57.41 38.82
CA ALA A 507 0.17 -57.50 40.12
C ALA A 507 1.11 -58.72 40.24
N GLN A 508 0.79 -59.82 39.53
CA GLN A 508 1.52 -61.09 39.56
C GLN A 508 2.74 -61.13 38.61
N THR A 509 3.01 -60.08 37.84
CA THR A 509 4.18 -60.01 36.95
C THR A 509 5.50 -59.92 37.73
N SER A 510 6.57 -60.56 37.20
CA SER A 510 7.89 -60.59 37.82
C SER A 510 8.45 -59.19 38.09
N ALA A 511 9.22 -59.06 39.18
CA ALA A 511 9.84 -57.79 39.58
C ALA A 511 10.78 -57.25 38.49
N ASP A 512 11.52 -58.14 37.81
CA ASP A 512 12.47 -57.77 36.76
C ASP A 512 11.78 -57.14 35.54
N LEU A 513 10.66 -57.71 35.09
CA LEU A 513 9.92 -57.16 33.94
C LEU A 513 9.30 -55.79 34.28
N ARG A 514 8.80 -55.62 35.52
CA ARG A 514 8.30 -54.33 36.00
C ARG A 514 9.41 -53.29 36.07
N ALA A 515 10.60 -53.67 36.53
CA ALA A 515 11.76 -52.79 36.57
C ALA A 515 12.22 -52.38 35.16
N GLN A 516 12.23 -53.31 34.20
CA GLN A 516 12.56 -53.01 32.79
C GLN A 516 11.58 -52.03 32.15
N LEU A 517 10.27 -52.18 32.41
CA LEU A 517 9.25 -51.25 31.90
C LEU A 517 9.39 -49.86 32.54
N GLN A 518 9.64 -49.81 33.85
CA GLN A 518 9.91 -48.56 34.56
C GLN A 518 11.15 -47.85 34.00
N GLU A 519 12.25 -48.58 33.77
CA GLU A 519 13.47 -47.98 33.22
C GLU A 519 13.25 -47.46 31.80
N SER A 520 12.52 -48.21 30.97
CA SER A 520 12.17 -47.80 29.61
C SER A 520 11.31 -46.53 29.61
N ALA A 521 10.27 -46.49 30.45
CA ALA A 521 9.40 -45.33 30.63
C ALA A 521 10.16 -44.09 31.14
N LYS A 522 11.06 -44.26 32.12
CA LYS A 522 11.90 -43.16 32.62
C LYS A 522 12.84 -42.64 31.54
N ARG A 523 13.47 -43.53 30.78
CA ARG A 523 14.37 -43.17 29.68
C ARG A 523 13.64 -42.39 28.59
N GLU A 524 12.41 -42.79 28.27
CA GLU A 524 11.59 -42.05 27.30
C GLU A 524 11.23 -40.65 27.81
N LEU A 525 10.82 -40.49 29.08
CA LEU A 525 10.59 -39.17 29.67
C LEU A 525 11.88 -38.32 29.74
N ASP A 526 13.03 -38.95 29.96
CA ASP A 526 14.34 -38.24 29.97
C ASP A 526 14.73 -37.76 28.57
N LEU A 527 14.48 -38.56 27.53
CA LEU A 527 14.65 -38.14 26.14
C LEU A 527 13.66 -37.01 25.78
N PHE A 528 12.38 -37.21 26.10
CA PHE A 528 11.33 -36.23 25.80
C PHE A 528 11.50 -34.90 26.53
N SER A 529 11.99 -34.93 27.78
CA SER A 529 12.28 -33.71 28.56
C SER A 529 13.55 -32.98 28.10
N GLY A 530 14.38 -33.60 27.26
CA GLY A 530 15.70 -33.10 26.87
C GLY A 530 16.78 -33.28 27.94
N ALA A 531 16.49 -34.03 29.03
CA ALA A 531 17.47 -34.36 30.05
C ALA A 531 18.54 -35.36 29.56
N MET A 532 18.19 -36.17 28.56
CA MET A 532 19.08 -37.12 27.88
C MET A 532 19.17 -36.80 26.39
N PRO A 533 20.38 -36.76 25.79
CA PRO A 533 20.52 -36.55 24.35
C PRO A 533 20.04 -37.78 23.57
N ALA A 534 19.38 -37.56 22.43
CA ALA A 534 18.91 -38.64 21.55
C ALA A 534 20.07 -39.43 20.92
N SER A 535 21.22 -38.78 20.71
CA SER A 535 22.42 -39.33 20.07
C SER A 535 23.70 -38.90 20.78
N LYS A 536 24.78 -39.69 20.65
CA LYS A 536 26.11 -39.35 21.18
C LYS A 536 26.69 -38.04 20.61
N ASN A 537 26.25 -37.66 19.40
CA ASN A 537 26.68 -36.42 18.71
C ASN A 537 25.53 -35.42 18.54
N GLY A 538 24.34 -35.71 19.09
CA GLY A 538 23.16 -34.85 18.99
C GLY A 538 23.18 -33.76 20.06
N HIS A 539 22.60 -32.60 19.73
CA HIS A 539 22.29 -31.60 20.76
C HIS A 539 21.14 -32.12 21.64
N ALA A 540 21.05 -31.66 22.89
CA ALA A 540 19.94 -31.99 23.79
C ALA A 540 18.65 -31.24 23.37
N THR A 541 18.10 -31.59 22.21
CA THR A 541 16.75 -31.17 21.77
C THR A 541 15.74 -32.17 22.31
N GLY A 542 14.80 -31.71 23.14
CA GLY A 542 13.71 -32.54 23.68
C GLY A 542 12.51 -32.68 22.73
N GLY A 543 11.40 -33.18 23.24
CA GLY A 543 10.14 -33.34 22.51
C GLY A 543 10.06 -34.60 21.65
N LEU A 544 9.05 -34.65 20.78
CA LEU A 544 8.82 -35.77 19.84
C LEU A 544 9.96 -35.90 18.82
N GLN A 545 10.66 -34.81 18.51
CA GLN A 545 11.84 -34.84 17.65
C GLN A 545 12.96 -35.70 18.26
N ALA A 546 13.20 -35.60 19.57
CA ALA A 546 14.20 -36.41 20.28
C ALA A 546 13.89 -37.91 20.16
N ILE A 547 12.60 -38.26 20.31
CA ILE A 547 12.12 -39.64 20.19
C ILE A 547 12.29 -40.13 18.75
N ALA A 548 11.93 -39.32 17.76
CA ALA A 548 12.10 -39.67 16.35
C ALA A 548 13.57 -39.89 15.99
N GLU A 549 14.48 -39.03 16.46
CA GLU A 549 15.93 -39.18 16.28
C GLU A 549 16.45 -40.47 16.95
N PHE A 550 15.99 -40.76 18.16
CA PHE A 550 16.35 -42.00 18.87
C PHE A 550 15.87 -43.25 18.11
N VAL A 551 14.62 -43.28 17.64
CA VAL A 551 14.06 -44.39 16.86
C VAL A 551 14.85 -44.57 15.57
N ASN A 552 15.16 -43.49 14.85
CA ASN A 552 15.92 -43.56 13.61
C ASN A 552 17.34 -44.11 13.80
N GLU A 553 18.00 -43.81 14.93
CA GLU A 553 19.37 -44.27 15.20
C GLU A 553 19.42 -45.69 15.79
N LYS A 554 18.47 -46.06 16.65
CA LYS A 554 18.52 -47.31 17.43
C LYS A 554 17.65 -48.44 16.88
N VAL A 555 16.66 -48.14 16.02
CA VAL A 555 15.70 -49.12 15.52
C VAL A 555 15.91 -49.38 14.03
N PRO A 556 15.99 -50.66 13.59
CA PRO A 556 16.06 -51.03 12.18
C PRO A 556 14.91 -50.44 11.33
N PRO A 557 15.15 -50.00 10.07
CA PRO A 557 14.16 -49.30 9.24
C PRO A 557 12.82 -50.04 9.07
N ASP A 558 12.84 -51.36 9.04
CA ASP A 558 11.66 -52.23 8.91
C ASP A 558 10.77 -52.24 10.16
N GLN A 559 11.28 -51.79 11.31
CA GLN A 559 10.58 -51.80 12.59
C GLN A 559 10.27 -50.39 13.11
N GLN A 560 10.72 -49.33 12.44
CA GLN A 560 10.60 -47.94 12.90
C GLN A 560 9.15 -47.52 13.14
N SER A 561 8.21 -47.88 12.24
CA SER A 561 6.80 -47.52 12.41
C SER A 561 6.18 -48.15 13.66
N SER A 562 6.42 -49.44 13.88
CA SER A 562 5.88 -50.18 15.03
C SER A 562 6.51 -49.70 16.34
N ALA A 563 7.81 -49.41 16.33
CA ALA A 563 8.50 -48.83 17.47
C ALA A 563 7.95 -47.44 17.79
N ALA A 564 7.76 -46.57 16.80
CA ALA A 564 7.19 -45.24 16.99
C ALA A 564 5.78 -45.28 17.61
N ASP A 565 4.91 -46.19 17.15
CA ASP A 565 3.59 -46.40 17.74
C ASP A 565 3.67 -46.88 19.20
N MET A 566 4.62 -47.77 19.51
CA MET A 566 4.85 -48.25 20.87
C MET A 566 5.37 -47.15 21.79
N PHE A 567 6.36 -46.37 21.36
CA PHE A 567 6.86 -45.20 22.08
C PHE A 567 5.72 -44.21 22.34
N ARG A 568 4.92 -43.86 21.32
CA ARG A 568 3.79 -42.94 21.50
C ARG A 568 2.82 -43.40 22.59
N ARG A 569 2.48 -44.69 22.65
CA ARG A 569 1.59 -45.25 23.68
C ARG A 569 2.21 -45.19 25.08
N ILE A 570 3.51 -45.50 25.20
CA ILE A 570 4.22 -45.42 26.49
C ILE A 570 4.35 -43.96 26.92
N LEU A 571 4.69 -43.04 26.00
CA LEU A 571 4.75 -41.61 26.25
C LEU A 571 3.41 -41.06 26.74
N ASP A 572 2.31 -41.27 26.02
CA ASP A 572 1.00 -40.73 26.43
C ASP A 572 0.58 -41.31 27.80
N GLY A 573 0.84 -42.60 28.05
CA GLY A 573 0.57 -43.24 29.33
C GLY A 573 1.46 -42.76 30.48
N THR A 574 2.72 -42.43 30.22
CA THR A 574 3.66 -41.91 31.23
C THR A 574 3.44 -40.42 31.49
N ILE A 575 3.11 -39.62 30.47
CA ILE A 575 2.69 -38.23 30.60
C ILE A 575 1.39 -38.13 31.40
N TRP A 576 0.45 -39.05 31.21
CA TRP A 576 -0.73 -39.16 32.08
C TRP A 576 -0.34 -39.33 33.55
N GLN A 577 0.56 -40.26 33.88
CA GLN A 577 1.02 -40.43 35.26
C GLN A 577 1.79 -39.21 35.77
N LEU A 578 2.60 -38.58 34.92
CA LEU A 578 3.32 -37.36 35.25
C LEU A 578 2.38 -36.22 35.60
N TRP A 579 1.28 -36.07 34.86
CA TRP A 579 0.24 -35.09 35.17
C TRP A 579 -0.40 -35.36 36.54
N GLN A 580 -0.68 -36.62 36.86
CA GLN A 580 -1.23 -37.00 38.17
C GLN A 580 -0.25 -36.72 39.32
N VAL A 581 1.04 -37.03 39.14
CA VAL A 581 2.11 -36.71 40.10
C VAL A 581 2.21 -35.20 40.32
N ALA A 582 2.20 -34.43 39.23
CA ALA A 582 2.27 -32.98 39.29
C ALA A 582 1.06 -32.37 40.03
N ARG A 583 -0.14 -32.91 39.79
CA ARG A 583 -1.36 -32.49 40.49
C ARG A 583 -1.30 -32.79 41.98
N GLU A 584 -0.84 -33.98 42.35
CA GLU A 584 -0.66 -34.38 43.74
C GLU A 584 0.35 -33.47 44.46
N GLN A 585 1.48 -33.17 43.83
CA GLN A 585 2.49 -32.25 44.35
C GLN A 585 1.93 -30.83 44.55
N ALA A 586 0.99 -30.40 43.71
CA ALA A 586 0.28 -29.13 43.84
C ALA A 586 -0.93 -29.17 44.79
N GLY A 587 -1.20 -30.29 45.46
CA GLY A 587 -2.35 -30.45 46.36
C GLY A 587 -3.71 -30.50 45.65
N LEU A 588 -3.73 -30.80 44.35
CA LEU A 588 -4.94 -30.93 43.53
C LEU A 588 -5.46 -32.39 43.53
N PRO A 589 -6.78 -32.60 43.42
CA PRO A 589 -7.35 -33.95 43.36
C PRO A 589 -6.92 -34.68 42.07
N ALA A 590 -6.78 -36.01 42.15
CA ALA A 590 -6.51 -36.83 40.97
C ALA A 590 -7.67 -36.75 39.96
N VAL A 591 -7.35 -36.78 38.67
CA VAL A 591 -8.35 -36.79 37.59
C VAL A 591 -8.70 -38.22 37.20
N ALA A 592 -9.98 -38.49 36.96
CA ALA A 592 -10.42 -39.78 36.41
C ALA A 592 -10.16 -39.84 34.90
N PRO A 593 -9.80 -41.01 34.34
CA PRO A 593 -9.70 -41.18 32.89
C PRO A 593 -11.05 -40.92 32.20
N SER A 594 -11.03 -40.05 31.20
CA SER A 594 -12.16 -39.75 30.31
C SER A 594 -11.66 -39.35 28.92
N PRO A 595 -12.49 -39.41 27.86
CA PRO A 595 -12.13 -38.96 26.52
C PRO A 595 -11.64 -37.49 26.45
N GLU A 596 -12.14 -36.61 27.33
CA GLU A 596 -11.67 -35.23 27.45
C GLU A 596 -10.24 -35.15 28.00
N THR A 597 -9.95 -35.98 29.01
CA THR A 597 -8.63 -35.98 29.66
C THR A 597 -7.57 -36.67 28.82
N GLU A 598 -7.94 -37.69 28.03
CA GLU A 598 -7.07 -38.32 27.03
C GLU A 598 -6.69 -37.32 25.93
N ARG A 599 -7.68 -36.57 25.43
CA ARG A 599 -7.48 -35.46 24.49
C ARG A 599 -6.56 -34.38 25.05
N PHE A 600 -6.80 -33.94 26.29
CA PHE A 600 -5.93 -32.98 26.98
C PHE A 600 -4.48 -33.48 27.05
N VAL A 601 -4.25 -34.74 27.44
CA VAL A 601 -2.91 -35.31 27.50
C VAL A 601 -2.25 -35.36 26.13
N HIS A 602 -2.96 -35.83 25.10
CA HIS A 602 -2.44 -35.89 23.74
C HIS A 602 -1.98 -34.51 23.23
N THR A 603 -2.82 -33.49 23.40
CA THR A 603 -2.52 -32.12 22.99
C THR A 603 -1.45 -31.47 23.88
N ALA A 604 -1.45 -31.76 25.18
CA ALA A 604 -0.41 -31.34 26.09
C ALA A 604 0.96 -31.93 25.71
N THR A 605 1.02 -33.21 25.33
CA THR A 605 2.24 -33.87 24.83
C THR A 605 2.77 -33.14 23.59
N ASN A 606 1.91 -32.83 22.61
CA ASN A 606 2.33 -32.09 21.41
C ASN A 606 2.82 -30.68 21.77
N ALA A 607 2.11 -29.97 22.66
CA ALA A 607 2.50 -28.65 23.13
C ALA A 607 3.82 -28.64 23.92
N LEU A 608 4.08 -29.68 24.73
CA LEU A 608 5.37 -29.84 25.44
C LEU A 608 6.52 -30.05 24.45
N SER A 609 6.28 -30.77 23.36
CA SER A 609 7.25 -30.93 22.27
C SER A 609 7.51 -29.60 21.56
N ASP A 610 6.45 -28.89 21.16
CA ASP A 610 6.56 -27.62 20.44
C ASP A 610 7.18 -26.50 21.30
N ASN A 611 7.11 -26.61 22.63
CA ASN A 611 7.72 -25.66 23.56
C ASN A 611 9.24 -25.50 23.35
N PHE A 612 9.94 -26.58 22.95
CA PHE A 612 11.38 -26.52 22.65
C PHE A 612 11.69 -25.68 21.42
N LEU A 613 10.75 -25.58 20.47
CA LEU A 613 10.87 -24.73 19.28
C LEU A 613 10.42 -23.29 19.57
N TYR A 614 9.41 -23.13 20.42
CA TYR A 614 8.88 -21.83 20.85
C TYR A 614 9.91 -21.01 21.65
N ASP A 615 10.67 -21.69 22.53
CA ASP A 615 11.86 -21.17 23.22
C ASP A 615 11.67 -19.81 23.91
N ALA A 616 10.47 -19.53 24.43
CA ALA A 616 10.24 -18.36 25.26
C ALA A 616 10.74 -18.62 26.70
N PRO A 617 11.26 -17.61 27.40
CA PRO A 617 11.54 -17.73 28.83
C PRO A 617 10.26 -17.64 29.69
N VAL A 618 9.24 -16.95 29.19
CA VAL A 618 7.98 -16.68 29.91
C VAL A 618 6.79 -16.67 28.95
N PHE A 619 5.65 -17.19 29.41
CA PHE A 619 4.34 -16.98 28.81
C PHE A 619 3.60 -15.90 29.59
N LEU A 620 3.14 -14.87 28.89
CA LEU A 620 2.40 -13.75 29.48
C LEU A 620 0.91 -13.89 29.16
N GLN A 621 0.10 -14.01 30.21
CA GLN A 621 -1.36 -14.04 30.15
C GLN A 621 -1.93 -12.69 30.59
N LEU A 622 -2.96 -12.19 29.90
CA LEU A 622 -3.62 -10.93 30.24
C LEU A 622 -4.69 -11.10 31.31
N ASP A 623 -4.56 -10.32 32.38
CA ASP A 623 -5.53 -10.26 33.48
C ASP A 623 -6.51 -9.10 33.28
N SER A 624 -5.99 -7.92 32.94
CA SER A 624 -6.78 -6.71 32.64
C SER A 624 -5.97 -5.69 31.86
N PHE A 625 -6.64 -4.72 31.24
CA PHE A 625 -6.00 -3.67 30.47
C PHE A 625 -6.78 -2.35 30.55
N ASP A 626 -6.06 -1.23 30.46
CA ASP A 626 -6.61 0.09 30.21
C ASP A 626 -6.24 0.49 28.77
N GLN A 627 -7.22 0.42 27.85
CA GLN A 627 -6.97 0.66 26.43
C GLN A 627 -6.79 2.15 26.14
N ILE A 628 -5.68 2.49 25.49
CA ILE A 628 -5.40 3.82 24.96
C ILE A 628 -5.18 3.67 23.47
N GLN A 629 -5.98 4.35 22.65
CA GLN A 629 -5.81 4.32 21.20
C GLN A 629 -4.99 5.52 20.73
N ALA A 630 -4.41 5.41 19.54
CA ALA A 630 -3.75 6.51 18.85
C ALA A 630 -4.25 6.63 17.42
N SER A 631 -4.31 7.86 16.94
CA SER A 631 -4.52 8.14 15.52
C SER A 631 -3.22 8.53 14.86
N VAL A 632 -2.98 7.96 13.69
CA VAL A 632 -1.90 8.38 12.80
C VAL A 632 -2.53 9.30 11.75
N PHE A 633 -2.20 10.58 11.84
CA PHE A 633 -2.65 11.58 10.91
C PHE A 633 -1.63 11.76 9.79
N GLN A 634 -2.07 11.72 8.53
CA GLN A 634 -1.27 12.21 7.42
C GLN A 634 -1.52 13.72 7.27
N LEU A 635 -0.48 14.52 7.46
CA LEU A 635 -0.51 15.96 7.26
C LEU A 635 0.05 16.31 5.90
N THR A 636 -0.69 17.06 5.11
CA THR A 636 -0.28 17.41 3.75
C THR A 636 -0.53 18.89 3.45
N ARG A 637 0.52 19.58 3.01
CA ARG A 637 0.43 20.90 2.36
C ARG A 637 0.80 20.72 0.90
N SER A 638 -0.15 20.95 0.00
CA SER A 638 -0.03 20.63 -1.44
C SER A 638 -0.59 21.79 -2.28
N PRO A 639 0.18 22.88 -2.44
CA PRO A 639 -0.23 24.01 -3.28
C PRO A 639 -0.29 23.63 -4.77
N GLY A 640 0.50 22.64 -5.21
CA GLY A 640 0.51 22.11 -6.57
C GLY A 640 -0.81 21.47 -7.00
N LYS A 641 -1.62 20.95 -6.06
CA LYS A 641 -2.96 20.40 -6.33
C LYS A 641 -3.83 21.30 -7.19
N LYS A 642 -3.89 22.61 -6.88
CA LYS A 642 -4.70 23.57 -7.65
C LYS A 642 -4.15 23.78 -9.06
N ILE A 643 -2.82 23.78 -9.21
CA ILE A 643 -2.12 23.90 -10.49
C ILE A 643 -2.43 22.68 -11.36
N VAL A 644 -2.36 21.47 -10.78
CA VAL A 644 -2.70 20.22 -11.48
C VAL A 644 -4.15 20.26 -11.95
N TYR A 645 -5.12 20.65 -11.11
CA TYR A 645 -6.52 20.75 -11.52
C TYR A 645 -6.76 21.74 -12.67
N LEU A 646 -6.09 22.89 -12.65
CA LEU A 646 -6.15 23.83 -13.77
C LEU A 646 -5.59 23.19 -15.05
N GLY A 647 -4.44 22.51 -14.96
CA GLY A 647 -3.86 21.79 -16.08
C GLY A 647 -4.78 20.69 -16.61
N SER A 648 -5.40 19.89 -15.74
CA SER A 648 -6.37 18.85 -16.12
C SER A 648 -7.59 19.44 -16.83
N LEU A 649 -8.12 20.57 -16.35
CA LEU A 649 -9.22 21.27 -17.01
C LEU A 649 -8.82 21.72 -18.43
N LEU A 650 -7.63 22.33 -18.57
CA LEU A 650 -7.10 22.73 -19.87
C LEU A 650 -6.88 21.53 -20.80
N LEU A 651 -6.47 20.38 -20.27
CA LEU A 651 -6.30 19.15 -21.05
C LEU A 651 -7.63 18.70 -21.64
N VAL A 652 -8.68 18.64 -20.81
CA VAL A 652 -10.03 18.26 -21.23
C VAL A 652 -10.55 19.21 -22.31
N LEU A 653 -10.46 20.52 -22.06
CA LEU A 653 -10.88 21.54 -23.03
C LEU A 653 -10.06 21.47 -24.33
N GLY A 654 -8.76 21.21 -24.23
CA GLY A 654 -7.84 21.09 -25.35
C GLY A 654 -8.19 19.91 -26.26
N ILE A 655 -8.32 18.72 -25.66
CA ILE A 655 -8.73 17.48 -26.34
C ILE A 655 -10.11 17.66 -26.98
N PHE A 656 -11.09 18.16 -26.23
CA PHE A 656 -12.44 18.38 -26.75
C PHE A 656 -12.44 19.30 -27.97
N SER A 657 -11.73 20.43 -27.89
CA SER A 657 -11.61 21.38 -28.99
C SER A 657 -10.93 20.78 -30.23
N MET A 658 -9.91 19.94 -30.04
CA MET A 658 -9.22 19.28 -31.16
C MET A 658 -10.06 18.23 -31.87
N PHE A 659 -10.83 17.43 -31.12
CA PHE A 659 -11.57 16.30 -31.67
C PHE A 659 -12.95 16.69 -32.21
N TYR A 660 -13.67 17.56 -31.51
CA TYR A 660 -15.07 17.84 -31.80
C TYR A 660 -15.30 19.14 -32.57
N VAL A 661 -14.38 20.11 -32.48
CA VAL A 661 -14.51 21.37 -33.22
C VAL A 661 -13.76 21.26 -34.55
N ARG A 662 -14.43 21.58 -35.65
CA ARG A 662 -13.83 21.59 -37.00
C ARG A 662 -13.74 23.01 -37.53
N GLU A 663 -12.53 23.44 -37.88
CA GLU A 663 -12.34 24.70 -38.61
C GLU A 663 -12.83 24.53 -40.05
N ARG A 664 -13.77 25.39 -40.45
CA ARG A 664 -14.31 25.47 -41.80
C ARG A 664 -14.12 26.88 -42.33
N ARG A 665 -13.63 26.98 -43.56
CA ARG A 665 -13.54 28.24 -44.30
C ARG A 665 -14.33 28.12 -45.59
N LEU A 666 -15.14 29.13 -45.86
CA LEU A 666 -16.02 29.20 -47.01
C LEU A 666 -15.74 30.53 -47.70
N TRP A 667 -15.45 30.48 -48.99
CA TRP A 667 -15.28 31.66 -49.83
C TRP A 667 -16.40 31.69 -50.86
N LEU A 668 -17.05 32.84 -50.98
CA LEU A 668 -18.05 33.11 -52.02
C LEU A 668 -17.53 34.27 -52.86
N TRP A 669 -17.37 34.03 -54.15
CA TRP A 669 -16.95 35.03 -55.12
C TRP A 669 -18.12 35.37 -56.01
N VAL A 670 -18.67 36.58 -55.86
CA VAL A 670 -19.89 37.02 -56.54
C VAL A 670 -19.55 38.01 -57.65
N LYS A 671 -20.03 37.78 -58.86
CA LYS A 671 -19.86 38.65 -60.03
C LYS A 671 -21.18 38.93 -60.71
N ASP A 672 -21.30 40.08 -61.36
CA ASP A 672 -22.41 40.35 -62.26
C ASP A 672 -22.31 39.50 -63.52
N THR A 673 -23.44 39.04 -64.06
CA THR A 673 -23.50 38.33 -65.34
C THR A 673 -23.85 39.30 -66.48
N PRO A 674 -23.43 39.02 -67.73
CA PRO A 674 -23.77 39.85 -68.89
C PRO A 674 -25.29 40.00 -69.13
N GLU A 675 -26.09 39.06 -68.60
CA GLU A 675 -27.55 38.99 -68.74
C GLU A 675 -28.32 39.76 -67.64
N GLY A 676 -27.62 40.54 -66.80
CA GLY A 676 -28.23 41.37 -65.74
C GLY A 676 -28.49 40.66 -64.41
N GLY A 677 -27.91 39.47 -64.20
CA GLY A 677 -27.97 38.69 -62.96
C GLY A 677 -26.63 38.61 -62.23
N SER A 678 -26.46 37.62 -61.36
CA SER A 678 -25.22 37.39 -60.60
C SER A 678 -24.78 35.92 -60.64
N SER A 679 -23.47 35.70 -60.68
CA SER A 679 -22.83 34.38 -60.55
C SER A 679 -22.06 34.28 -59.24
N VAL A 680 -22.07 33.10 -58.63
CA VAL A 680 -21.41 32.79 -57.36
C VAL A 680 -20.50 31.59 -57.53
N LEU A 681 -19.21 31.79 -57.32
CA LEU A 681 -18.23 30.71 -57.16
C LEU A 681 -18.00 30.46 -55.68
N MET A 682 -18.44 29.29 -55.21
CA MET A 682 -18.25 28.80 -53.86
C MET A 682 -17.03 27.87 -53.78
N ALA A 683 -16.17 28.07 -52.78
CA ALA A 683 -15.13 27.12 -52.41
C ALA A 683 -15.09 26.90 -50.90
N VAL A 684 -14.86 25.66 -50.45
CA VAL A 684 -14.77 25.31 -49.04
C VAL A 684 -13.44 24.65 -48.72
N SER A 685 -12.88 24.96 -47.55
CA SER A 685 -11.72 24.30 -46.97
C SER A 685 -12.01 23.84 -45.56
N THR A 686 -11.58 22.62 -45.26
CA THR A 686 -11.61 22.01 -43.92
C THR A 686 -10.23 21.45 -43.60
N THR A 687 -9.88 21.41 -42.32
CA THR A 687 -8.65 20.77 -41.83
C THR A 687 -8.72 19.24 -41.85
N ARG A 688 -9.94 18.65 -41.84
CA ARG A 688 -10.17 17.20 -41.92
C ARG A 688 -11.29 16.88 -42.90
N ARG A 689 -11.01 16.04 -43.90
CA ARG A 689 -12.00 15.51 -44.84
C ARG A 689 -12.62 14.24 -44.24
N THR A 690 -13.86 14.33 -43.80
CA THR A 690 -14.62 13.21 -43.24
C THR A 690 -15.92 13.02 -44.02
N LEU A 691 -16.53 11.84 -43.94
CA LEU A 691 -17.82 11.57 -44.62
C LEU A 691 -18.91 12.57 -44.21
N ASP A 692 -18.93 12.99 -42.94
CA ASP A 692 -19.86 14.03 -42.46
C ASP A 692 -19.64 15.38 -43.14
N PHE A 693 -18.38 15.73 -43.46
CA PHE A 693 -18.08 16.96 -44.17
C PHE A 693 -18.57 16.91 -45.62
N GLU A 694 -18.46 15.76 -46.29
CA GLU A 694 -19.00 15.60 -47.66
C GLU A 694 -20.52 15.78 -47.69
N LYS A 695 -21.25 15.18 -46.73
CA LYS A 695 -22.70 15.38 -46.57
C LYS A 695 -23.04 16.85 -46.29
N GLU A 696 -22.27 17.50 -45.43
CA GLU A 696 -22.45 18.91 -45.11
C GLU A 696 -22.19 19.81 -46.33
N PHE A 697 -21.15 19.52 -47.12
CA PHE A 697 -20.83 20.25 -48.34
C PHE A 697 -21.92 20.08 -49.39
N ALA A 698 -22.41 18.85 -49.60
CA ALA A 698 -23.53 18.59 -50.52
C ALA A 698 -24.80 19.37 -50.11
N ARG A 699 -25.11 19.39 -48.80
CA ARG A 699 -26.22 20.20 -48.27
C ARG A 699 -25.99 21.69 -48.47
N THR A 700 -24.79 22.19 -48.17
CA THR A 700 -24.43 23.61 -48.36
C THR A 700 -24.53 24.00 -49.84
N LYS A 701 -24.13 23.11 -50.75
CA LYS A 701 -24.27 23.29 -52.19
C LYS A 701 -25.73 23.41 -52.61
N ALA A 702 -26.59 22.50 -52.14
CA ALA A 702 -28.02 22.54 -52.45
C ALA A 702 -28.71 23.80 -51.91
N GLU A 703 -28.40 24.20 -50.67
CA GLU A 703 -28.94 25.43 -50.07
C GLU A 703 -28.44 26.68 -50.78
N MET A 704 -27.17 26.68 -51.24
CA MET A 704 -26.60 27.79 -52.01
C MET A 704 -27.28 27.92 -53.38
N ASP A 705 -27.55 26.80 -54.03
CA ASP A 705 -28.29 26.76 -55.31
C ASP A 705 -29.69 27.35 -55.17
N GLU A 706 -30.42 26.98 -54.10
CA GLU A 706 -31.74 27.56 -53.81
C GLU A 706 -31.66 29.07 -53.57
N ILE A 707 -30.67 29.53 -52.80
CA ILE A 707 -30.50 30.97 -52.50
C ILE A 707 -30.20 31.79 -53.75
N VAL A 708 -29.41 31.24 -54.68
CA VAL A 708 -28.98 31.92 -55.91
C VAL A 708 -30.07 31.92 -56.98
N THR A 709 -30.82 30.82 -57.12
CA THR A 709 -31.82 30.65 -58.19
C THR A 709 -33.19 31.29 -57.89
N LYS A 710 -33.50 31.52 -56.61
CA LYS A 710 -34.76 32.14 -56.16
C LYS A 710 -34.78 33.62 -56.54
N ARG A 711 -35.81 34.06 -57.28
CA ARG A 711 -36.01 35.47 -57.66
C ARG A 711 -36.16 36.35 -56.41
#